data_AF-A0A3B3HKW9-F1
#
_entry.id   AF-A0A3B3HKW9-F1
#
_cell.length_a   1.000
_cell.length_b   1.000
_cell.length_c   1.000
_cell.angle_alpha   90.00
_cell.angle_beta   90.00
_cell.angle_gamma   90.00
#
_symmetry.space_group_name_H-M   'P 1'
#
loop_
_entity.id
_entity.type
_entity.pdbx_description
1 polymer ?
#
loop_
_entity_poly.entity_id
_entity_poly.type
_entity_poly.pdbx_seq_one_letter_code
_entity_poly.pdbx_strand_id
1 'polypeptide(L)'
;MLTYLRTFLKNGPPGYAPYCEERLRRTFVNRTRTQPPSWLELQATKSKKPIMLPVTFMDGTTKTLLADSATTASELCNALADKINLRDRFGFSLYIALFDKVSSLGSGSDHVMDAVSQCEQYAKEQGAQERNAPWRLFFRKEIFTPWHSPADDYVATNLIYQQIIRGVKFGEYRSEREDDLAELASQQYFVDYGSEILQERLLSLIPSYIPDREITSTKTVEKWAQLVISAHRKVLDTQQVKEDVVDFARLKWPLLFSRFYEAFKFSGPSLPKNDVIVAVNWTGVYFVDEQEQVLLELSFPEITAVSMGNRGGKLQGQSFTLATIKGDEYTFTSNNAEDIRDLVVNFLEGLRKRSKYVVGLLDYPNPAGADSNFLSFSKGDLIILDEHDGEHVMNSGWAHGINDRTKQRGDFPADYVYVLPAITRPQYDIVVSGDGKQPPKFASFYTELRSKAYTLEEFSYDFFRPPPKSTLSRVMISKTRGKERLWSCSREPLKQPLLKKVLAHEELSQEACLAFIDILWYMGDYPSKRVRSVSELTDQIFDGALKAEPLKDEIFCQILKQLTDNHINEEKGWELLWLCTGLFPPSNVLLPHVQKFLQAKKHYPLAPDCMQRLQKALRNGSRKYPPHLVEVEAIQHKTTQIFHKVYFPDDSDEVFEVESSTKAKDFCHNISGRLMLKSSEGFSLFVKITDKVISVPDGDFFFDFVRHLTDWIKKARHVKDVLPPLTYQVFFMKKLWTNTVPGRDTMADSIFHYYQELPKYLRGYHKCSREEVHQLAALIYRVKFEEDKSHFQDVSKVLKDLVPQDQIRLLSPDDWKRSIMTLYNKHSGKTREDARLSFLKVIYKWPTFGSAFFEVKQTTDPNYPETLLIAINKHGVSLIDLKSKEILITHPFTKISNWSSGNTYFHITIGNLVRGSKLLCETSLGYKMDDLLTSYISQMLTTMTKQRASRGSSK
;
A
#
# COMPACT_ATOMS: atom_id res chain seq x y z
N MET A 1 17.44 -4.16 11.65
CA MET A 1 17.52 -4.46 13.09
C MET A 1 18.06 -5.89 13.26
N LEU A 2 18.96 -6.34 12.37
CA LEU A 2 19.54 -7.71 12.29
C LEU A 2 20.99 -7.79 12.85
N THR A 3 22.00 -8.14 12.05
CA THR A 3 23.38 -7.59 12.02
C THR A 3 24.01 -7.00 13.34
N TYR A 4 23.77 -5.76 13.88
CA TYR A 4 24.30 -5.38 15.25
C TYR A 4 23.83 -6.33 16.36
N LEU A 5 22.62 -6.87 16.25
CA LEU A 5 22.05 -7.83 17.16
C LEU A 5 22.50 -9.23 16.79
N ARG A 6 22.62 -9.60 15.50
CA ARG A 6 23.37 -10.81 15.11
C ARG A 6 24.74 -10.86 15.78
N THR A 7 25.54 -9.79 15.76
CA THR A 7 26.87 -9.78 16.42
C THR A 7 26.83 -9.62 17.94
N PHE A 8 25.82 -8.95 18.52
CA PHE A 8 25.59 -9.01 19.96
C PHE A 8 25.28 -10.45 20.40
N LEU A 9 24.47 -11.15 19.62
CA LEU A 9 24.10 -12.55 19.83
C LEU A 9 25.30 -13.48 19.58
N LYS A 10 26.14 -13.26 18.55
CA LYS A 10 27.44 -13.94 18.36
C LYS A 10 28.44 -13.75 19.53
N ASN A 11 28.16 -12.88 20.51
CA ASN A 11 28.93 -12.70 21.74
C ASN A 11 28.13 -13.08 23.01
N GLY A 12 26.92 -13.62 22.86
CA GLY A 12 26.05 -14.04 23.96
C GLY A 12 26.45 -15.39 24.57
N PRO A 13 25.75 -15.85 25.63
CA PRO A 13 26.05 -17.11 26.29
C PRO A 13 25.95 -18.32 25.33
N PRO A 14 26.84 -19.34 25.47
CA PRO A 14 26.79 -20.55 24.67
C PRO A 14 25.39 -21.19 24.61
N GLY A 15 24.96 -21.51 23.39
CA GLY A 15 23.63 -22.06 23.07
C GLY A 15 22.50 -21.02 22.98
N TYR A 16 22.52 -19.91 23.73
CA TYR A 16 21.53 -18.83 23.55
C TYR A 16 21.91 -17.90 22.39
N ALA A 17 23.20 -17.65 22.23
CA ALA A 17 23.79 -16.92 21.10
C ALA A 17 23.23 -17.35 19.72
N PRO A 18 23.44 -18.60 19.26
CA PRO A 18 22.95 -19.05 17.95
C PRO A 18 21.42 -19.16 17.89
N TYR A 19 20.77 -19.60 18.98
CA TYR A 19 19.31 -19.77 19.04
C TYR A 19 18.57 -18.44 18.78
N CYS A 20 19.00 -17.36 19.44
CA CYS A 20 18.42 -16.04 19.23
C CYS A 20 18.82 -15.42 17.88
N GLU A 21 20.02 -15.73 17.36
CA GLU A 21 20.48 -15.21 16.06
C GLU A 21 19.62 -15.78 14.92
N GLU A 22 19.29 -17.06 15.00
CA GLU A 22 18.42 -17.73 14.04
C GLU A 22 16.98 -17.23 14.14
N ARG A 23 16.40 -17.12 15.34
CA ARG A 23 15.06 -16.54 15.53
C ARG A 23 14.95 -15.13 14.92
N LEU A 24 15.96 -14.28 15.12
CA LEU A 24 16.05 -12.95 14.52
C LEU A 24 16.14 -12.99 12.99
N ARG A 25 16.89 -13.95 12.42
CA ARG A 25 16.97 -14.15 10.97
C ARG A 25 15.59 -14.50 10.41
N ARG A 26 14.91 -15.45 11.04
CA ARG A 26 13.60 -15.97 10.62
C ARG A 26 12.51 -14.89 10.67
N THR A 27 12.38 -14.13 11.76
CA THR A 27 11.43 -13.00 11.87
C THR A 27 11.68 -11.89 10.84
N PHE A 28 12.90 -11.74 10.30
CA PHE A 28 13.12 -10.77 9.23
C PHE A 28 12.58 -11.22 7.88
N VAL A 29 12.68 -12.52 7.58
CA VAL A 29 12.18 -13.10 6.33
C VAL A 29 10.66 -13.14 6.34
N ASN A 30 10.08 -13.58 7.46
CA ASN A 30 8.65 -13.90 7.56
C ASN A 30 7.78 -12.76 8.11
N ARG A 31 8.36 -11.56 8.27
CA ARG A 31 7.75 -10.35 8.86
C ARG A 31 7.46 -10.50 10.36
N THR A 32 6.83 -9.47 10.93
CA THR A 32 6.51 -9.39 12.36
C THR A 32 5.23 -10.15 12.70
N ARG A 33 5.25 -10.86 13.82
CA ARG A 33 4.07 -11.42 14.47
C ARG A 33 3.10 -10.37 14.99
N THR A 34 1.83 -10.78 15.14
CA THR A 34 0.72 -9.97 15.66
C THR A 34 0.37 -10.28 17.11
N GLN A 35 0.70 -11.47 17.62
CA GLN A 35 0.37 -11.93 18.98
C GLN A 35 1.61 -12.03 19.87
N PRO A 36 1.46 -11.92 21.21
CA PRO A 36 2.54 -12.20 22.15
C PRO A 36 2.94 -13.69 22.13
N PRO A 37 4.16 -14.05 22.59
CA PRO A 37 4.62 -15.44 22.61
C PRO A 37 3.71 -16.39 23.38
N SER A 38 3.43 -17.54 22.79
CA SER A 38 2.72 -18.66 23.39
C SER A 38 3.47 -19.26 24.59
N TRP A 39 2.75 -19.96 25.47
CA TRP A 39 3.31 -20.82 26.50
C TRP A 39 4.29 -21.84 25.91
N LEU A 40 3.96 -22.44 24.75
CA LEU A 40 4.89 -23.30 24.02
C LEU A 40 6.24 -22.64 23.71
N GLU A 41 6.23 -21.39 23.22
CA GLU A 41 7.45 -20.63 22.94
C GLU A 41 8.24 -20.27 24.20
N LEU A 42 7.53 -19.98 25.30
CA LEU A 42 8.16 -19.73 26.59
C LEU A 42 8.85 -21.00 27.12
N GLN A 43 8.26 -22.20 26.93
CA GLN A 43 8.90 -23.47 27.30
C GLN A 43 10.06 -23.85 26.37
N ALA A 44 9.91 -23.67 25.06
CA ALA A 44 11.00 -23.87 24.09
C ALA A 44 12.20 -22.96 24.41
N THR A 45 11.94 -21.70 24.77
CA THR A 45 12.98 -20.74 25.14
C THR A 45 13.64 -21.08 26.48
N LYS A 46 12.90 -21.55 27.49
CA LYS A 46 13.45 -22.03 28.76
C LYS A 46 14.31 -23.28 28.61
N SER A 47 13.89 -24.21 27.75
CA SER A 47 14.55 -25.52 27.56
C SER A 47 15.59 -25.55 26.45
N LYS A 48 15.69 -24.49 25.63
CA LYS A 48 16.47 -24.41 24.37
C LYS A 48 16.12 -25.49 23.34
N LYS A 49 14.98 -26.16 23.48
CA LYS A 49 14.51 -27.18 22.53
C LYS A 49 13.69 -26.53 21.40
N PRO A 50 13.72 -27.08 20.17
CA PRO A 50 12.84 -26.63 19.11
C PRO A 50 11.36 -26.84 19.48
N ILE A 51 10.47 -26.06 18.90
CA ILE A 51 9.03 -26.27 19.08
C ILE A 51 8.65 -27.48 18.22
N MET A 52 8.04 -28.48 18.85
CA MET A 52 7.57 -29.68 18.18
C MET A 52 6.07 -29.51 17.94
N LEU A 53 5.67 -29.27 16.69
CA LEU A 53 4.25 -29.15 16.32
C LEU A 53 3.76 -30.48 15.74
N PRO A 54 2.91 -31.23 16.45
CA PRO A 54 2.21 -32.37 15.87
C PRO A 54 1.09 -31.87 14.96
N VAL A 55 1.14 -32.24 13.68
CA VAL A 55 0.06 -31.99 12.71
C VAL A 55 -0.57 -33.31 12.31
N THR A 56 -1.89 -33.39 12.42
CA THR A 56 -2.68 -34.59 12.09
C THR A 56 -3.18 -34.51 10.65
N PHE A 57 -2.89 -35.54 9.88
CA PHE A 57 -3.38 -35.70 8.52
C PHE A 57 -4.78 -36.30 8.54
N MET A 58 -5.50 -36.15 7.42
CA MET A 58 -6.89 -36.63 7.34
C MET A 58 -7.02 -38.16 7.35
N ASP A 59 -5.94 -38.90 7.06
CA ASP A 59 -5.84 -40.35 7.31
C ASP A 59 -5.70 -40.71 8.81
N GLY A 60 -5.54 -39.72 9.69
CA GLY A 60 -5.35 -39.89 11.14
C GLY A 60 -3.90 -40.11 11.55
N THR A 61 -2.94 -40.16 10.62
CA THR A 61 -1.52 -40.16 10.97
C THR A 61 -1.10 -38.78 11.47
N THR A 62 -0.23 -38.72 12.47
CA THR A 62 0.36 -37.47 12.94
C THR A 62 1.82 -37.40 12.49
N LYS A 63 2.23 -36.29 11.86
CA LYS A 63 3.67 -35.99 11.69
C LYS A 63 4.02 -34.79 12.55
N THR A 64 5.03 -34.97 13.39
CA THR A 64 5.62 -33.86 14.13
C THR A 64 6.64 -33.14 13.25
N LEU A 65 6.56 -31.81 13.21
CA LEU A 65 7.52 -30.94 12.56
C LEU A 65 8.22 -30.03 13.56
N LEU A 66 9.42 -29.59 13.18
CA LEU A 66 10.21 -28.58 13.88
C LEU A 66 9.69 -27.20 13.47
N ALA A 67 9.35 -26.37 14.44
CA ALA A 67 8.88 -25.01 14.21
C ALA A 67 9.60 -23.99 15.10
N ASP A 68 9.45 -22.73 14.71
CA ASP A 68 9.86 -21.57 15.48
C ASP A 68 8.80 -20.47 15.51
N SER A 69 9.10 -19.43 16.29
CA SER A 69 8.26 -18.24 16.47
C SER A 69 7.95 -17.49 15.17
N ALA A 70 8.67 -17.77 14.08
CA ALA A 70 8.50 -17.13 12.79
C ALA A 70 7.99 -18.10 11.72
N THR A 71 7.66 -19.36 12.07
CA THR A 71 7.16 -20.35 11.12
C THR A 71 5.76 -19.96 10.62
N THR A 72 5.64 -19.84 9.30
CA THR A 72 4.37 -19.51 8.64
C THR A 72 3.58 -20.77 8.27
N ALA A 73 2.28 -20.61 8.02
CA ALA A 73 1.43 -21.68 7.51
C ALA A 73 1.98 -22.25 6.19
N SER A 74 2.43 -21.40 5.26
CA SER A 74 3.07 -21.81 4.01
C SER A 74 4.31 -22.69 4.21
N GLU A 75 5.20 -22.33 5.14
CA GLU A 75 6.39 -23.12 5.44
C GLU A 75 6.04 -24.48 6.05
N LEU A 76 5.07 -24.52 6.96
CA LEU A 76 4.64 -25.76 7.58
C LEU A 76 3.93 -26.68 6.56
N CYS A 77 3.04 -26.13 5.72
CA CYS A 77 2.38 -26.88 4.64
C CYS A 77 3.39 -27.46 3.65
N ASN A 78 4.40 -26.69 3.23
CA ASN A 78 5.45 -27.18 2.34
C ASN A 78 6.27 -28.30 3.00
N ALA A 79 6.68 -28.14 4.26
CA ALA A 79 7.42 -29.17 4.98
C ALA A 79 6.60 -30.45 5.26
N LEU A 80 5.28 -30.33 5.40
CA LEU A 80 4.35 -31.49 5.48
C LEU A 80 4.27 -32.19 4.12
N ALA A 81 4.07 -31.43 3.04
CA ALA A 81 4.02 -31.92 1.67
C ALA A 81 5.30 -32.68 1.27
N ASP A 82 6.47 -32.09 1.51
CA ASP A 82 7.78 -32.73 1.27
C ASP A 82 7.89 -34.07 2.03
N LYS A 83 7.47 -34.09 3.30
CA LYS A 83 7.59 -35.25 4.20
C LYS A 83 6.69 -36.43 3.84
N ILE A 84 5.70 -36.23 2.97
CA ILE A 84 4.82 -37.29 2.44
C ILE A 84 4.94 -37.46 0.91
N ASN A 85 5.84 -36.72 0.25
CA ASN A 85 6.00 -36.65 -1.21
C ASN A 85 4.74 -36.17 -1.96
N LEU A 86 3.98 -35.24 -1.37
CA LEU A 86 2.82 -34.61 -2.00
C LEU A 86 3.24 -33.77 -3.23
N ARG A 87 2.66 -34.10 -4.38
CA ARG A 87 2.84 -33.42 -5.67
C ARG A 87 1.82 -32.30 -5.85
N ASP A 88 0.53 -32.58 -5.66
CA ASP A 88 -0.51 -31.54 -5.66
C ASP A 88 -0.54 -30.84 -4.30
N ARG A 89 0.31 -29.83 -4.16
CA ARG A 89 0.38 -28.98 -2.96
C ARG A 89 -0.69 -27.90 -2.93
N PHE A 90 -1.33 -27.59 -4.06
CA PHE A 90 -2.19 -26.42 -4.15
C PHE A 90 -3.45 -26.63 -3.31
N GLY A 91 -3.82 -25.61 -2.52
CA GLY A 91 -5.05 -25.63 -1.74
C GLY A 91 -5.09 -26.66 -0.61
N PHE A 92 -3.97 -27.30 -0.27
CA PHE A 92 -3.81 -27.92 1.05
C PHE A 92 -3.40 -26.84 2.07
N SER A 93 -4.15 -26.78 3.16
CA SER A 93 -4.04 -25.73 4.17
C SER A 93 -3.94 -26.31 5.58
N LEU A 94 -3.34 -25.52 6.47
CA LEU A 94 -3.22 -25.81 7.88
C LEU A 94 -4.49 -25.31 8.59
N TYR A 95 -5.09 -26.14 9.43
CA TYR A 95 -6.22 -25.77 10.29
C TYR A 95 -5.83 -25.93 11.75
N ILE A 96 -6.40 -25.10 12.62
CA ILE A 96 -6.32 -25.26 14.07
C ILE A 96 -7.73 -25.49 14.63
N ALA A 97 -7.89 -26.47 15.50
CA ALA A 97 -9.11 -26.66 16.29
C ALA A 97 -8.83 -26.41 17.76
N LEU A 98 -9.82 -25.89 18.49
CA LEU A 98 -9.81 -25.70 19.94
C LEU A 98 -11.24 -25.94 20.47
N PHE A 99 -11.38 -26.93 21.34
CA PHE A 99 -12.69 -27.45 21.77
C PHE A 99 -13.54 -27.90 20.56
N ASP A 100 -14.69 -27.26 20.33
CA ASP A 100 -15.65 -27.45 19.24
C ASP A 100 -15.40 -26.53 18.03
N LYS A 101 -14.48 -25.56 18.16
CA LYS A 101 -14.19 -24.57 17.11
C LYS A 101 -13.05 -25.02 16.23
N VAL A 102 -13.17 -24.78 14.92
CA VAL A 102 -12.14 -25.03 13.90
C VAL A 102 -11.93 -23.75 13.09
N SER A 103 -10.68 -23.43 12.78
CA SER A 103 -10.31 -22.24 12.00
C SER A 103 -9.22 -22.59 10.99
N SER A 104 -9.36 -22.11 9.75
CA SER A 104 -8.29 -22.21 8.75
C SER A 104 -7.18 -21.21 9.08
N LEU A 105 -5.93 -21.65 8.97
CA LEU A 105 -4.73 -20.83 8.91
C LEU A 105 -4.21 -20.69 7.47
N GLY A 106 -4.95 -21.25 6.51
CA GLY A 106 -4.62 -21.26 5.10
C GLY A 106 -3.27 -21.92 4.79
N SER A 107 -2.66 -21.45 3.70
CA SER A 107 -1.34 -21.85 3.22
C SER A 107 -0.41 -20.64 3.02
N GLY A 108 -0.72 -19.53 3.70
CA GLY A 108 -0.18 -18.18 3.45
C GLY A 108 0.95 -17.76 4.41
N SER A 109 1.13 -16.44 4.55
CA SER A 109 2.17 -15.84 5.39
C SER A 109 1.84 -15.80 6.89
N ASP A 110 0.67 -16.28 7.31
CA ASP A 110 0.24 -16.24 8.70
C ASP A 110 1.11 -17.09 9.61
N HIS A 111 1.40 -16.57 10.80
CA HIS A 111 2.30 -17.20 11.75
C HIS A 111 1.57 -18.29 12.55
N VAL A 112 2.03 -19.53 12.46
CA VAL A 112 1.39 -20.67 13.17
C VAL A 112 1.35 -20.43 14.69
N MET A 113 2.39 -19.79 15.23
CA MET A 113 2.47 -19.47 16.66
C MET A 113 1.64 -18.25 17.09
N ASP A 114 1.12 -17.42 16.16
CA ASP A 114 0.09 -16.42 16.49
C ASP A 114 -1.25 -17.12 16.78
N ALA A 115 -1.65 -18.07 15.94
CA ALA A 115 -2.88 -18.86 16.14
C ALA A 115 -2.84 -19.73 17.41
N VAL A 116 -1.71 -20.38 17.69
CA VAL A 116 -1.50 -21.12 18.96
C VAL A 116 -1.60 -20.17 20.16
N SER A 117 -1.02 -18.97 20.09
CA SER A 117 -1.12 -17.97 21.17
C SER A 117 -2.56 -17.51 21.39
N GLN A 118 -3.35 -17.29 20.33
CA GLN A 118 -4.78 -16.98 20.45
C GLN A 118 -5.55 -18.13 21.11
N CYS A 119 -5.27 -19.38 20.74
CA CYS A 119 -5.92 -20.54 21.34
C CYS A 119 -5.61 -20.68 22.85
N GLU A 120 -4.36 -20.46 23.24
CA GLU A 120 -3.95 -20.47 24.65
C GLU A 120 -4.55 -19.30 25.45
N GLN A 121 -4.63 -18.11 24.87
CA GLN A 121 -5.28 -16.94 25.47
C GLN A 121 -6.80 -17.17 25.66
N TYR A 122 -7.48 -17.68 24.63
CA TYR A 122 -8.91 -17.99 24.72
C TYR A 122 -9.19 -19.05 25.79
N ALA A 123 -8.39 -20.12 25.85
CA ALA A 123 -8.51 -21.11 26.91
C ALA A 123 -8.32 -20.50 28.32
N LYS A 124 -7.42 -19.52 28.46
CA LYS A 124 -7.19 -18.77 29.71
C LYS A 124 -8.38 -17.89 30.10
N GLU A 125 -9.02 -17.22 29.14
CA GLU A 125 -10.24 -16.44 29.38
C GLU A 125 -11.41 -17.33 29.83
N GLN A 126 -11.47 -18.57 29.35
CA GLN A 126 -12.40 -19.61 29.84
C GLN A 126 -11.96 -20.29 31.16
N GLY A 127 -10.94 -19.76 31.84
CA GLY A 127 -10.48 -20.25 33.15
C GLY A 127 -9.55 -21.48 33.12
N ALA A 128 -9.17 -21.99 31.95
CA ALA A 128 -8.15 -23.02 31.84
C ALA A 128 -6.73 -22.42 31.99
N GLN A 129 -5.72 -23.27 32.17
CA GLN A 129 -4.31 -22.85 32.13
C GLN A 129 -3.79 -22.93 30.70
N GLU A 130 -2.95 -21.99 30.25
CA GLU A 130 -2.45 -21.96 28.85
C GLU A 130 -1.82 -23.30 28.43
N ARG A 131 -1.08 -23.93 29.34
CA ARG A 131 -0.44 -25.25 29.15
C ARG A 131 -1.40 -26.42 28.89
N ASN A 132 -2.68 -26.25 29.21
CA ASN A 132 -3.73 -27.26 29.10
C ASN A 132 -4.73 -26.91 27.97
N ALA A 133 -4.46 -25.87 27.17
CA ALA A 133 -5.31 -25.50 26.04
C ALA A 133 -5.35 -26.66 25.01
N PRO A 134 -6.52 -27.28 24.74
CA PRO A 134 -6.59 -28.52 23.98
C PRO A 134 -6.62 -28.29 22.47
N TRP A 135 -5.77 -27.39 21.96
CA TRP A 135 -5.71 -27.10 20.52
C TRP A 135 -5.02 -28.23 19.74
N ARG A 136 -5.38 -28.38 18.46
CA ARG A 136 -4.83 -29.41 17.55
C ARG A 136 -4.65 -28.82 16.16
N LEU A 137 -3.56 -29.18 15.48
CA LEU A 137 -3.30 -28.79 14.09
C LEU A 137 -3.67 -29.92 13.13
N PHE A 138 -4.29 -29.58 12.01
CA PHE A 138 -4.70 -30.49 10.94
C PHE A 138 -4.19 -30.02 9.58
N PHE A 139 -3.92 -30.97 8.69
CA PHE A 139 -3.54 -30.69 7.30
C PHE A 139 -4.55 -31.35 6.36
N ARG A 140 -5.31 -30.52 5.63
CA ARG A 140 -6.46 -30.94 4.81
C ARG A 140 -6.60 -30.09 3.54
N LYS A 141 -7.38 -30.56 2.57
CA LYS A 141 -7.70 -29.81 1.35
C LYS A 141 -8.78 -28.77 1.68
N GLU A 142 -8.46 -27.51 1.38
CA GLU A 142 -9.32 -26.33 1.51
C GLU A 142 -9.94 -25.95 0.17
N ILE A 143 -9.18 -26.06 -0.93
CA ILE A 143 -9.61 -25.63 -2.26
C ILE A 143 -8.96 -26.49 -3.35
N PHE A 144 -9.67 -26.72 -4.46
CA PHE A 144 -9.16 -27.39 -5.65
C PHE A 144 -8.74 -26.36 -6.72
N THR A 145 -7.78 -26.71 -7.58
CA THR A 145 -7.61 -25.98 -8.84
C THR A 145 -8.76 -26.35 -9.81
N PRO A 146 -9.16 -25.45 -10.73
CA PRO A 146 -10.12 -25.78 -11.78
C PRO A 146 -9.72 -27.00 -12.62
N TRP A 147 -8.42 -27.23 -12.80
CA TRP A 147 -7.83 -28.36 -13.53
C TRP A 147 -7.32 -29.51 -12.64
N HIS A 148 -7.84 -29.65 -11.41
CA HIS A 148 -7.46 -30.76 -10.54
C HIS A 148 -7.86 -32.12 -11.16
N SER A 149 -6.96 -33.10 -11.01
CA SER A 149 -7.09 -34.48 -11.46
C SER A 149 -6.66 -35.39 -10.31
N PRO A 150 -7.56 -36.24 -9.77
CA PRO A 150 -7.21 -37.16 -8.67
C PRO A 150 -6.13 -38.21 -9.05
N ALA A 151 -5.95 -38.51 -10.33
CA ALA A 151 -4.96 -39.47 -10.82
C ALA A 151 -3.50 -38.94 -10.76
N ASP A 152 -3.31 -37.61 -10.67
CA ASP A 152 -1.96 -37.00 -10.73
C ASP A 152 -1.13 -37.28 -9.46
N ASP A 153 -1.81 -37.48 -8.32
CA ASP A 153 -1.22 -37.66 -7.00
C ASP A 153 -2.07 -38.54 -6.07
N TYR A 154 -1.73 -39.83 -6.02
CA TYR A 154 -2.37 -40.81 -5.13
C TYR A 154 -2.26 -40.45 -3.63
N VAL A 155 -1.24 -39.67 -3.21
CA VAL A 155 -1.09 -39.24 -1.82
C VAL A 155 -2.12 -38.15 -1.49
N ALA A 156 -2.26 -37.17 -2.38
CA ALA A 156 -3.30 -36.16 -2.28
C ALA A 156 -4.69 -36.81 -2.25
N THR A 157 -4.97 -37.67 -3.22
CA THR A 157 -6.25 -38.37 -3.36
C THR A 157 -6.58 -39.22 -2.14
N ASN A 158 -5.62 -39.95 -1.56
CA ASN A 158 -5.87 -40.72 -0.34
C ASN A 158 -6.20 -39.81 0.87
N LEU A 159 -5.53 -38.66 1.02
CA LEU A 159 -5.83 -37.71 2.09
C LEU A 159 -7.21 -37.05 1.92
N ILE A 160 -7.55 -36.67 0.69
CA ILE A 160 -8.84 -36.04 0.37
C ILE A 160 -9.97 -37.05 0.52
N TYR A 161 -9.80 -38.30 0.07
CA TYR A 161 -10.71 -39.41 0.34
C TYR A 161 -10.98 -39.56 1.85
N GLN A 162 -9.93 -39.68 2.67
CA GLN A 162 -10.08 -39.81 4.13
C GLN A 162 -10.76 -38.59 4.78
N GLN A 163 -10.53 -37.38 4.25
CA GLN A 163 -11.24 -36.17 4.65
C GLN A 163 -12.74 -36.27 4.35
N ILE A 164 -13.11 -36.65 3.12
CA ILE A 164 -14.50 -36.77 2.67
C ILE A 164 -15.24 -37.80 3.52
N ILE A 165 -14.72 -39.03 3.61
CA ILE A 165 -15.40 -40.12 4.30
C ILE A 165 -15.66 -39.80 5.78
N ARG A 166 -14.67 -39.22 6.48
CA ARG A 166 -14.83 -38.78 7.87
C ARG A 166 -15.82 -37.61 7.98
N GLY A 167 -15.70 -36.61 7.10
CA GLY A 167 -16.60 -35.46 7.11
C GLY A 167 -18.05 -35.83 6.79
N VAL A 168 -18.29 -36.85 5.96
CA VAL A 168 -19.62 -37.44 5.77
C VAL A 168 -20.11 -38.01 7.09
N LYS A 169 -19.38 -38.94 7.72
CA LYS A 169 -19.80 -39.57 9.00
C LYS A 169 -20.08 -38.56 10.11
N PHE A 170 -19.27 -37.51 10.24
CA PHE A 170 -19.48 -36.43 11.23
C PHE A 170 -20.47 -35.34 10.79
N GLY A 171 -21.04 -35.45 9.58
CA GLY A 171 -22.09 -34.55 9.09
C GLY A 171 -21.62 -33.17 8.62
N GLU A 172 -20.31 -33.01 8.38
CA GLU A 172 -19.67 -31.87 7.68
C GLU A 172 -20.07 -31.88 6.20
N TYR A 173 -19.90 -33.01 5.52
CA TYR A 173 -20.38 -33.23 4.16
C TYR A 173 -21.79 -33.81 4.19
N ARG A 174 -22.76 -33.12 3.58
CA ARG A 174 -24.19 -33.49 3.62
C ARG A 174 -24.72 -33.70 2.20
N SER A 175 -25.55 -34.72 2.00
CA SER A 175 -26.41 -34.82 0.81
C SER A 175 -27.85 -35.03 1.22
N GLU A 176 -28.76 -34.46 0.46
CA GLU A 176 -30.21 -34.64 0.61
C GLU A 176 -30.69 -35.97 0.03
N ARG A 177 -29.89 -36.59 -0.84
CA ARG A 177 -30.19 -37.88 -1.47
C ARG A 177 -29.59 -39.02 -0.66
N GLU A 178 -30.43 -39.97 -0.27
CA GLU A 178 -30.01 -41.22 0.37
C GLU A 178 -29.10 -42.05 -0.56
N ASP A 179 -29.35 -42.02 -1.87
CA ASP A 179 -28.54 -42.69 -2.90
C ASP A 179 -27.06 -42.30 -2.83
N ASP A 180 -26.78 -40.98 -2.73
CA ASP A 180 -25.42 -40.44 -2.69
C ASP A 180 -24.65 -40.95 -1.46
N LEU A 181 -25.31 -41.00 -0.30
CA LEU A 181 -24.73 -41.52 0.94
C LEU A 181 -24.52 -43.04 0.88
N ALA A 182 -25.43 -43.76 0.22
CA ALA A 182 -25.29 -45.19 -0.01
C ALA A 182 -24.17 -45.52 -1.00
N GLU A 183 -23.98 -44.72 -2.05
CA GLU A 183 -22.87 -44.86 -3.01
C GLU A 183 -21.52 -44.60 -2.32
N LEU A 184 -21.40 -43.52 -1.53
CA LEU A 184 -20.18 -43.23 -0.75
C LEU A 184 -19.87 -44.31 0.31
N ALA A 185 -20.86 -44.80 1.04
CA ALA A 185 -20.67 -45.89 2.00
C ALA A 185 -20.33 -47.23 1.33
N SER A 186 -20.83 -47.45 0.11
CA SER A 186 -20.47 -48.61 -0.74
C SER A 186 -19.03 -48.53 -1.25
N GLN A 187 -18.62 -47.35 -1.72
CA GLN A 187 -17.24 -47.06 -2.12
C GLN A 187 -16.28 -47.19 -0.92
N GLN A 188 -16.69 -46.73 0.27
CA GLN A 188 -15.93 -46.94 1.51
C GLN A 188 -15.78 -48.43 1.85
N TYR A 189 -16.89 -49.20 1.84
CA TYR A 189 -16.82 -50.65 2.06
C TYR A 189 -15.86 -51.33 1.07
N PHE A 190 -15.90 -50.94 -0.21
CA PHE A 190 -15.01 -51.45 -1.23
C PHE A 190 -13.53 -51.15 -0.94
N VAL A 191 -13.22 -49.94 -0.49
CA VAL A 191 -11.84 -49.54 -0.13
C VAL A 191 -11.34 -50.29 1.11
N ASP A 192 -12.22 -50.56 2.08
CA ASP A 192 -11.87 -51.21 3.34
C ASP A 192 -11.80 -52.76 3.22
N TYR A 193 -12.63 -53.38 2.36
CA TYR A 193 -12.84 -54.83 2.32
C TYR A 193 -12.89 -55.49 0.92
N GLY A 194 -12.83 -54.71 -0.16
CA GLY A 194 -12.88 -55.21 -1.54
C GLY A 194 -14.29 -55.44 -2.10
N SER A 195 -14.38 -56.18 -3.21
CA SER A 195 -15.58 -56.36 -4.05
C SER A 195 -16.65 -57.32 -3.51
N GLU A 196 -16.41 -57.95 -2.35
CA GLU A 196 -17.32 -58.92 -1.75
C GLU A 196 -18.01 -58.35 -0.50
N ILE A 197 -19.30 -58.03 -0.62
CA ILE A 197 -20.12 -57.63 0.53
C ILE A 197 -20.50 -58.86 1.35
N LEU A 198 -20.06 -58.86 2.61
CA LEU A 198 -20.58 -59.75 3.65
C LEU A 198 -21.64 -58.98 4.45
N GLN A 199 -22.90 -59.36 4.32
CA GLN A 199 -24.05 -58.61 4.85
C GLN A 199 -23.96 -58.37 6.37
N GLU A 200 -23.55 -59.37 7.16
CA GLU A 200 -23.37 -59.23 8.61
C GLU A 200 -22.30 -58.19 8.98
N ARG A 201 -21.18 -58.18 8.23
CA ARG A 201 -20.12 -57.19 8.42
C ARG A 201 -20.63 -55.79 8.06
N LEU A 202 -21.31 -55.66 6.91
CA LEU A 202 -21.87 -54.37 6.48
C LEU A 202 -22.85 -53.81 7.52
N LEU A 203 -23.77 -54.63 8.05
CA LEU A 203 -24.69 -54.22 9.12
C LEU A 203 -23.95 -53.65 10.35
N SER A 204 -22.83 -54.26 10.77
CA SER A 204 -22.01 -53.72 11.87
C SER A 204 -21.27 -52.42 11.54
N LEU A 205 -21.05 -52.14 10.24
CA LEU A 205 -20.29 -50.98 9.75
C LEU A 205 -21.16 -49.77 9.38
N ILE A 206 -22.46 -49.95 9.10
CA ILE A 206 -23.38 -48.84 8.80
C ILE A 206 -23.30 -47.72 9.85
N PRO A 207 -23.28 -47.98 11.18
CA PRO A 207 -23.09 -46.93 12.19
C PRO A 207 -21.73 -46.22 12.15
N SER A 208 -20.74 -46.74 11.43
CA SER A 208 -19.42 -46.11 11.22
C SER A 208 -19.29 -45.37 9.89
N TYR A 209 -20.16 -45.67 8.90
CA TYR A 209 -20.14 -45.07 7.56
C TYR A 209 -21.22 -43.99 7.40
N ILE A 210 -22.41 -44.21 7.95
CA ILE A 210 -23.58 -43.33 7.85
C ILE A 210 -23.65 -42.38 9.06
N PRO A 211 -24.01 -41.08 8.90
CA PRO A 211 -24.14 -40.15 10.03
C PRO A 211 -25.26 -40.58 10.97
N ASP A 212 -25.07 -40.43 12.29
CA ASP A 212 -26.03 -40.96 13.29
C ASP A 212 -27.44 -40.38 13.14
N ARG A 213 -27.54 -39.12 12.68
CA ARG A 213 -28.82 -38.44 12.40
C ARG A 213 -29.63 -39.06 11.26
N GLU A 214 -28.99 -39.78 10.34
CA GLU A 214 -29.65 -40.42 9.20
C GLU A 214 -30.16 -41.84 9.54
N ILE A 215 -29.71 -42.39 10.66
CA ILE A 215 -30.17 -43.67 11.21
C ILE A 215 -31.37 -43.38 12.12
N THR A 216 -32.57 -43.61 11.61
CA THR A 216 -33.83 -43.27 12.29
C THR A 216 -34.76 -44.48 12.36
N SER A 217 -35.87 -44.38 13.08
CA SER A 217 -36.88 -45.44 13.16
C SER A 217 -37.49 -45.83 11.82
N THR A 218 -37.40 -44.98 10.79
CA THR A 218 -37.85 -45.24 9.41
C THR A 218 -36.70 -45.49 8.42
N LYS A 219 -35.45 -45.31 8.86
CA LYS A 219 -34.21 -45.58 8.13
C LYS A 219 -33.27 -46.39 9.02
N THR A 220 -33.63 -47.64 9.26
CA THR A 220 -32.86 -48.53 10.14
C THR A 220 -31.54 -48.95 9.50
N VAL A 221 -30.66 -49.55 10.29
CA VAL A 221 -29.37 -50.10 9.85
C VAL A 221 -29.54 -51.11 8.71
N GLU A 222 -30.59 -51.93 8.76
CA GLU A 222 -30.91 -52.93 7.73
C GLU A 222 -31.32 -52.27 6.42
N LYS A 223 -32.12 -51.20 6.47
CA LYS A 223 -32.53 -50.45 5.28
C LYS A 223 -31.33 -49.78 4.61
N TRP A 224 -30.44 -49.17 5.40
CA TRP A 224 -29.19 -48.59 4.90
C TRP A 224 -28.26 -49.65 4.29
N ALA A 225 -28.14 -50.83 4.91
CA ALA A 225 -27.37 -51.94 4.33
C ALA A 225 -27.93 -52.40 2.97
N GLN A 226 -29.26 -52.46 2.79
CA GLN A 226 -29.86 -52.77 1.49
C GLN A 226 -29.55 -51.70 0.43
N LEU A 227 -29.63 -50.41 0.79
CA LEU A 227 -29.26 -49.31 -0.13
C LEU A 227 -27.79 -49.41 -0.55
N VAL A 228 -26.87 -49.63 0.40
CA VAL A 228 -25.44 -49.80 0.13
C VAL A 228 -25.15 -51.01 -0.76
N ILE A 229 -25.82 -52.15 -0.53
CA ILE A 229 -25.74 -53.33 -1.40
C ILE A 229 -26.23 -53.00 -2.82
N SER A 230 -27.34 -52.28 -2.96
CA SER A 230 -27.90 -51.90 -4.27
C SER A 230 -27.00 -50.92 -5.04
N ALA A 231 -26.26 -50.06 -4.33
CA ALA A 231 -25.28 -49.14 -4.90
C ALA A 231 -23.91 -49.80 -5.19
N HIS A 232 -23.68 -51.06 -4.78
CA HIS A 232 -22.38 -51.70 -4.90
C HIS A 232 -22.06 -52.17 -6.33
N ARG A 233 -21.06 -51.51 -6.93
CA ARG A 233 -20.51 -51.88 -8.23
C ARG A 233 -19.25 -52.72 -8.04
N LYS A 234 -19.09 -53.76 -8.85
CA LYS A 234 -17.84 -54.55 -8.92
C LYS A 234 -16.77 -53.74 -9.66
N VAL A 235 -16.15 -52.79 -8.95
CA VAL A 235 -14.96 -52.08 -9.40
C VAL A 235 -13.73 -52.99 -9.22
N LEU A 236 -12.68 -52.77 -10.01
CA LEU A 236 -11.47 -53.62 -10.02
C LEU A 236 -10.27 -53.03 -9.26
N ASP A 237 -10.30 -51.73 -8.94
CA ASP A 237 -9.17 -51.03 -8.34
C ASP A 237 -9.62 -50.09 -7.20
N THR A 238 -8.96 -50.21 -6.05
CA THR A 238 -9.13 -49.36 -4.87
C THR A 238 -8.68 -47.94 -5.10
N GLN A 239 -7.68 -47.70 -5.97
CA GLN A 239 -7.21 -46.36 -6.27
C GLN A 239 -8.25 -45.59 -7.10
N GLN A 240 -8.76 -46.18 -8.18
CA GLN A 240 -9.89 -45.60 -8.95
C GLN A 240 -11.08 -45.23 -8.06
N VAL A 241 -11.49 -46.09 -7.10
CA VAL A 241 -12.62 -45.76 -6.20
C VAL A 241 -12.35 -44.55 -5.31
N LYS A 242 -11.10 -44.32 -4.89
CA LYS A 242 -10.75 -43.10 -4.15
C LYS A 242 -10.80 -41.87 -5.05
N GLU A 243 -10.36 -42.00 -6.29
CA GLU A 243 -10.43 -40.93 -7.31
C GLU A 243 -11.89 -40.54 -7.59
N ASP A 244 -12.77 -41.54 -7.79
CA ASP A 244 -14.21 -41.35 -7.98
C ASP A 244 -14.86 -40.60 -6.80
N VAL A 245 -14.49 -40.93 -5.55
CA VAL A 245 -14.98 -40.25 -4.34
C VAL A 245 -14.49 -38.80 -4.25
N VAL A 246 -13.22 -38.55 -4.61
CA VAL A 246 -12.65 -37.19 -4.63
C VAL A 246 -13.34 -36.32 -5.68
N ASP A 247 -13.56 -36.86 -6.89
CA ASP A 247 -14.28 -36.14 -7.94
C ASP A 247 -15.76 -35.95 -7.62
N PHE A 248 -16.43 -36.95 -7.04
CA PHE A 248 -17.78 -36.80 -6.51
C PHE A 248 -17.86 -35.62 -5.53
N ALA A 249 -16.97 -35.57 -4.54
CA ALA A 249 -16.97 -34.51 -3.53
C ALA A 249 -16.65 -33.13 -4.11
N ARG A 250 -15.69 -33.06 -5.05
CA ARG A 250 -15.33 -31.84 -5.79
C ARG A 250 -16.53 -31.27 -6.55
N LEU A 251 -17.30 -32.13 -7.22
CA LEU A 251 -18.49 -31.78 -7.99
C LEU A 251 -19.72 -31.49 -7.11
N LYS A 252 -19.92 -32.26 -6.04
CA LYS A 252 -21.10 -32.18 -5.16
C LYS A 252 -21.06 -31.00 -4.19
N TRP A 253 -19.87 -30.65 -3.68
CA TRP A 253 -19.70 -29.68 -2.60
C TRP A 253 -18.70 -28.53 -2.90
N PRO A 254 -18.79 -27.83 -4.05
CA PRO A 254 -17.82 -26.79 -4.44
C PRO A 254 -17.71 -25.68 -3.39
N LEU A 255 -18.82 -25.30 -2.73
CA LEU A 255 -18.78 -24.30 -1.65
C LEU A 255 -17.96 -24.77 -0.43
N LEU A 256 -18.03 -26.04 -0.03
CA LEU A 256 -17.23 -26.57 1.09
C LEU A 256 -15.73 -26.71 0.76
N PHE A 257 -15.35 -26.52 -0.52
CA PHE A 257 -13.98 -26.41 -0.99
C PHE A 257 -13.68 -25.01 -1.58
N SER A 258 -14.18 -23.97 -0.89
CA SER A 258 -13.93 -22.56 -1.21
C SER A 258 -13.02 -21.89 -0.19
N ARG A 259 -12.28 -20.86 -0.62
CA ARG A 259 -11.76 -19.83 0.29
C ARG A 259 -12.79 -18.72 0.45
N PHE A 260 -13.07 -18.37 1.69
CA PHE A 260 -14.09 -17.38 2.08
C PHE A 260 -13.44 -16.07 2.51
N TYR A 261 -13.96 -14.96 2.02
CA TYR A 261 -13.48 -13.61 2.34
C TYR A 261 -14.64 -12.66 2.59
N GLU A 262 -14.64 -11.95 3.71
CA GLU A 262 -15.58 -10.85 3.95
C GLU A 262 -15.38 -9.73 2.93
N ALA A 263 -16.47 -9.28 2.29
CA ALA A 263 -16.42 -8.13 1.40
C ALA A 263 -17.73 -7.33 1.37
N PHE A 264 -17.62 -6.04 1.13
CA PHE A 264 -18.75 -5.15 0.93
C PHE A 264 -18.87 -4.76 -0.54
N LYS A 265 -19.98 -5.12 -1.20
CA LYS A 265 -20.24 -4.69 -2.57
C LYS A 265 -20.50 -3.19 -2.61
N PHE A 266 -19.69 -2.50 -3.40
CA PHE A 266 -19.68 -1.06 -3.53
C PHE A 266 -20.25 -0.56 -4.87
N SER A 267 -20.04 -1.31 -5.96
CA SER A 267 -20.54 -0.95 -7.30
C SER A 267 -20.84 -2.20 -8.14
N GLY A 268 -21.55 -2.02 -9.25
CA GLY A 268 -22.01 -3.09 -10.14
C GLY A 268 -23.50 -3.44 -9.98
N PRO A 269 -24.00 -4.41 -10.76
CA PRO A 269 -25.41 -4.83 -10.75
C PRO A 269 -25.93 -5.12 -9.34
N SER A 270 -27.21 -4.86 -9.10
CA SER A 270 -27.86 -5.03 -7.79
C SER A 270 -27.75 -6.47 -7.29
N LEU A 271 -27.40 -6.64 -6.02
CA LEU A 271 -27.45 -7.92 -5.30
C LEU A 271 -28.50 -7.79 -4.19
N PRO A 272 -29.11 -8.88 -3.70
CA PRO A 272 -30.08 -8.83 -2.60
C PRO A 272 -29.51 -8.25 -1.30
N LYS A 273 -28.19 -8.41 -1.06
CA LYS A 273 -27.44 -7.84 0.06
C LYS A 273 -26.12 -7.25 -0.47
N ASN A 274 -25.56 -6.26 0.22
CA ASN A 274 -24.26 -5.64 -0.14
C ASN A 274 -23.12 -6.16 0.75
N ASP A 275 -23.38 -6.41 2.03
CA ASP A 275 -22.51 -7.21 2.89
C ASP A 275 -22.58 -8.67 2.42
N VAL A 276 -21.45 -9.21 1.97
CA VAL A 276 -21.35 -10.54 1.34
C VAL A 276 -20.07 -11.26 1.75
N ILE A 277 -20.09 -12.58 1.67
CA ILE A 277 -18.91 -13.42 1.76
C ILE A 277 -18.57 -13.90 0.35
N VAL A 278 -17.35 -13.59 -0.08
CA VAL A 278 -16.81 -14.01 -1.39
C VAL A 278 -16.21 -15.40 -1.21
N ALA A 279 -16.79 -16.39 -1.88
CA ALA A 279 -16.33 -17.77 -1.89
C ALA A 279 -15.68 -18.07 -3.26
N VAL A 280 -14.34 -18.21 -3.28
CA VAL A 280 -13.59 -18.57 -4.49
C VAL A 280 -13.28 -20.06 -4.46
N ASN A 281 -13.64 -20.80 -5.51
CA ASN A 281 -13.40 -22.23 -5.64
C ASN A 281 -13.00 -22.62 -7.07
N TRP A 282 -13.10 -23.91 -7.40
CA TRP A 282 -12.65 -24.47 -8.67
C TRP A 282 -13.64 -24.26 -9.84
N THR A 283 -14.91 -23.96 -9.59
CA THR A 283 -15.91 -23.65 -10.64
C THR A 283 -15.99 -22.15 -10.94
N GLY A 284 -15.81 -21.29 -9.93
CA GLY A 284 -15.89 -19.85 -10.11
C GLY A 284 -15.75 -19.03 -8.82
N VAL A 285 -16.35 -17.84 -8.86
CA VAL A 285 -16.48 -16.93 -7.72
C VAL A 285 -17.94 -16.78 -7.35
N TYR A 286 -18.27 -17.14 -6.11
CA TYR A 286 -19.61 -17.07 -5.54
C TYR A 286 -19.66 -15.94 -4.52
N PHE A 287 -20.82 -15.31 -4.41
CA PHE A 287 -21.12 -14.30 -3.40
C PHE A 287 -22.28 -14.84 -2.58
N VAL A 288 -22.05 -15.12 -1.31
CA VAL A 288 -23.05 -15.65 -0.39
C VAL A 288 -23.34 -14.64 0.72
N ASP A 289 -24.46 -14.81 1.42
CA ASP A 289 -24.75 -14.07 2.64
C ASP A 289 -24.34 -14.82 3.92
N GLU A 290 -24.58 -14.20 5.08
CA GLU A 290 -24.38 -14.80 6.40
C GLU A 290 -25.20 -16.08 6.68
N GLN A 291 -26.16 -16.42 5.80
CA GLN A 291 -26.98 -17.65 5.85
C GLN A 291 -26.55 -18.66 4.76
N GLU A 292 -25.35 -18.48 4.19
CA GLU A 292 -24.74 -19.27 3.12
C GLU A 292 -25.59 -19.31 1.82
N GLN A 293 -26.54 -18.39 1.64
CA GLN A 293 -27.37 -18.32 0.44
C GLN A 293 -26.61 -17.65 -0.71
N VAL A 294 -26.54 -18.31 -1.87
CA VAL A 294 -25.89 -17.77 -3.07
C VAL A 294 -26.69 -16.61 -3.64
N LEU A 295 -26.06 -15.43 -3.68
CA LEU A 295 -26.60 -14.19 -4.21
C LEU A 295 -26.17 -13.92 -5.66
N LEU A 296 -24.97 -14.40 -6.03
CA LEU A 296 -24.39 -14.34 -7.37
C LEU A 296 -23.36 -15.45 -7.53
N GLU A 297 -23.32 -16.04 -8.71
CA GLU A 297 -22.31 -16.99 -9.17
C GLU A 297 -21.71 -16.43 -10.47
N LEU A 298 -20.38 -16.41 -10.56
CA LEU A 298 -19.63 -16.05 -11.77
C LEU A 298 -18.66 -17.18 -12.10
N SER A 299 -18.91 -17.89 -13.19
CA SER A 299 -18.01 -18.93 -13.68
C SER A 299 -16.74 -18.32 -14.28
N PHE A 300 -15.60 -19.03 -14.24
CA PHE A 300 -14.36 -18.49 -14.85
C PHE A 300 -14.49 -18.08 -16.32
N PRO A 301 -15.19 -18.82 -17.21
CA PRO A 301 -15.43 -18.40 -18.60
C PRO A 301 -16.20 -17.08 -18.74
N GLU A 302 -17.02 -16.72 -17.75
CA GLU A 302 -17.70 -15.43 -17.73
C GLU A 302 -16.80 -14.29 -17.26
N ILE A 303 -15.75 -14.54 -16.47
CA ILE A 303 -14.88 -13.48 -15.94
C ILE A 303 -13.80 -13.12 -16.96
N THR A 304 -13.89 -11.91 -17.52
CA THR A 304 -12.95 -11.41 -18.54
C THR A 304 -11.70 -10.78 -17.92
N ALA A 305 -11.87 -10.04 -16.82
CA ALA A 305 -10.79 -9.36 -16.12
C ALA A 305 -11.04 -9.23 -14.61
N VAL A 306 -9.95 -9.12 -13.84
CA VAL A 306 -9.95 -8.75 -12.42
C VAL A 306 -9.01 -7.58 -12.24
N SER A 307 -9.45 -6.54 -11.52
CA SER A 307 -8.62 -5.37 -11.22
C SER A 307 -8.69 -4.98 -9.74
N MET A 308 -7.73 -4.19 -9.27
CA MET A 308 -7.66 -3.69 -7.89
C MET A 308 -7.79 -2.16 -7.89
N GLY A 309 -8.59 -1.62 -6.97
CA GLY A 309 -8.70 -0.19 -6.70
C GLY A 309 -8.29 0.13 -5.26
N ASN A 310 -7.53 1.21 -5.08
CA ASN A 310 -7.22 1.76 -3.76
C ASN A 310 -8.17 2.90 -3.40
N ARG A 311 -8.89 2.78 -2.28
CA ARG A 311 -9.69 3.89 -1.73
C ARG A 311 -8.77 4.97 -1.13
N GLY A 312 -8.99 6.22 -1.54
CA GLY A 312 -8.57 7.40 -0.79
C GLY A 312 -9.75 7.95 0.00
N GLY A 313 -9.75 7.82 1.34
CA GLY A 313 -10.86 8.29 2.18
C GLY A 313 -10.78 7.77 3.62
N LYS A 314 -11.64 8.30 4.50
CA LYS A 314 -11.64 7.99 5.96
C LYS A 314 -12.06 6.56 6.34
N LEU A 315 -12.52 5.76 5.38
CA LEU A 315 -12.77 4.32 5.55
C LEU A 315 -11.67 3.57 4.78
N GLN A 316 -10.68 3.06 5.51
CA GLN A 316 -9.60 2.25 4.95
C GLN A 316 -10.16 0.91 4.46
N GLY A 317 -9.94 0.58 3.19
CA GLY A 317 -10.26 -0.73 2.62
C GLY A 317 -9.71 -0.82 1.19
N GLN A 318 -9.02 -1.91 0.88
CA GLN A 318 -8.67 -2.25 -0.50
C GLN A 318 -9.94 -2.67 -1.24
N SER A 319 -9.95 -2.56 -2.57
CA SER A 319 -11.10 -3.00 -3.38
C SER A 319 -10.66 -3.80 -4.60
N PHE A 320 -11.52 -4.71 -5.04
CA PHE A 320 -11.33 -5.49 -6.26
C PHE A 320 -12.59 -5.43 -7.11
N THR A 321 -12.41 -5.54 -8.44
CA THR A 321 -13.50 -5.51 -9.43
C THR A 321 -13.38 -6.73 -10.35
N LEU A 322 -14.48 -7.46 -10.52
CA LEU A 322 -14.65 -8.52 -11.50
C LEU A 322 -15.45 -7.99 -12.69
N ALA A 323 -14.88 -8.08 -13.90
CA ALA A 323 -15.57 -7.77 -15.14
C ALA A 323 -16.07 -9.05 -15.83
N THR A 324 -17.30 -9.06 -16.34
CA THR A 324 -17.91 -10.23 -17.00
C THR A 324 -17.94 -10.10 -18.53
N ILE A 325 -18.15 -11.21 -19.23
CA ILE A 325 -18.34 -11.27 -20.69
C ILE A 325 -19.63 -10.58 -21.14
N LYS A 326 -20.62 -10.47 -20.24
CA LYS A 326 -21.87 -9.72 -20.42
C LYS A 326 -21.66 -8.20 -20.33
N GLY A 327 -20.49 -7.76 -19.86
CA GLY A 327 -20.12 -6.35 -19.66
C GLY A 327 -20.48 -5.80 -18.28
N ASP A 328 -20.80 -6.66 -17.32
CA ASP A 328 -21.05 -6.26 -15.94
C ASP A 328 -19.74 -6.13 -15.15
N GLU A 329 -19.62 -5.09 -14.32
CA GLU A 329 -18.46 -4.88 -13.43
C GLU A 329 -18.91 -4.88 -11.97
N TYR A 330 -18.63 -5.96 -11.24
CA TYR A 330 -18.93 -6.08 -9.81
C TYR A 330 -17.73 -5.66 -8.97
N THR A 331 -17.88 -4.61 -8.17
CA THR A 331 -16.79 -4.04 -7.35
C THR A 331 -17.08 -4.20 -5.87
N PHE A 332 -16.13 -4.77 -5.14
CA PHE A 332 -16.22 -5.06 -3.70
C PHE A 332 -15.04 -4.46 -2.94
N THR A 333 -15.25 -4.17 -1.66
CA THR A 333 -14.21 -3.72 -0.72
C THR A 333 -13.93 -4.83 0.27
N SER A 334 -12.66 -5.21 0.45
CA SER A 334 -12.23 -6.24 1.40
C SER A 334 -10.83 -5.93 1.92
N ASN A 335 -10.55 -6.35 3.16
CA ASN A 335 -9.19 -6.29 3.70
C ASN A 335 -8.24 -7.29 2.99
N ASN A 336 -8.79 -8.29 2.31
CA ASN A 336 -8.07 -9.35 1.60
C ASN A 336 -8.16 -9.20 0.07
N ALA A 337 -8.47 -8.01 -0.45
CA ALA A 337 -8.70 -7.79 -1.89
C ALA A 337 -7.50 -8.17 -2.78
N GLU A 338 -6.27 -8.07 -2.26
CA GLU A 338 -5.06 -8.53 -2.94
C GLU A 338 -5.01 -10.07 -3.09
N ASP A 339 -5.32 -10.84 -2.04
CA ASP A 339 -5.35 -12.31 -2.09
C ASP A 339 -6.50 -12.83 -2.97
N ILE A 340 -7.69 -12.19 -2.90
CA ILE A 340 -8.82 -12.50 -3.79
C ILE A 340 -8.42 -12.29 -5.26
N ARG A 341 -7.79 -11.14 -5.58
CA ARG A 341 -7.28 -10.87 -6.94
C ARG A 341 -6.30 -11.96 -7.38
N ASP A 342 -5.29 -12.24 -6.56
CA ASP A 342 -4.21 -13.14 -6.93
C ASP A 342 -4.69 -14.58 -7.10
N LEU A 343 -5.62 -15.04 -6.28
CA LEU A 343 -6.25 -16.35 -6.42
C LEU A 343 -7.06 -16.46 -7.73
N VAL A 344 -7.95 -15.49 -8.01
CA VAL A 344 -8.79 -15.52 -9.22
C VAL A 344 -7.96 -15.34 -10.49
N VAL A 345 -6.94 -14.47 -10.49
CA VAL A 345 -6.03 -14.29 -11.63
C VAL A 345 -5.22 -15.57 -11.90
N ASN A 346 -4.68 -16.23 -10.86
CA ASN A 346 -3.98 -17.51 -11.03
C ASN A 346 -4.88 -18.59 -11.66
N PHE A 347 -6.16 -18.66 -11.28
CA PHE A 347 -7.11 -19.58 -11.89
C PHE A 347 -7.45 -19.21 -13.33
N LEU A 348 -7.70 -17.94 -13.64
CA LEU A 348 -7.96 -17.49 -15.02
C LEU A 348 -6.78 -17.73 -15.96
N GLU A 349 -5.55 -17.41 -15.55
CA GLU A 349 -4.34 -17.64 -16.35
C GLU A 349 -4.04 -19.14 -16.50
N GLY A 350 -4.14 -19.91 -15.42
CA GLY A 350 -3.90 -21.35 -15.45
C GLY A 350 -4.94 -22.12 -16.30
N LEU A 351 -6.18 -21.64 -16.34
CA LEU A 351 -7.23 -22.12 -17.25
C LEU A 351 -6.95 -21.71 -18.70
N ARG A 352 -6.61 -20.44 -18.96
CA ARG A 352 -6.28 -19.96 -20.32
C ARG A 352 -5.15 -20.78 -20.94
N LYS A 353 -4.05 -21.02 -20.21
CA LYS A 353 -2.91 -21.82 -20.70
C LYS A 353 -3.31 -23.24 -21.12
N ARG A 354 -4.19 -23.88 -20.35
CA ARG A 354 -4.67 -25.26 -20.59
C ARG A 354 -5.88 -25.34 -21.52
N SER A 355 -6.41 -24.21 -21.97
CA SER A 355 -7.66 -24.16 -22.69
C SER A 355 -7.55 -24.84 -24.06
N LYS A 356 -8.59 -25.58 -24.41
CA LYS A 356 -8.81 -26.11 -25.77
C LYS A 356 -9.89 -25.32 -26.52
N TYR A 357 -10.29 -24.16 -25.99
CA TYR A 357 -11.44 -23.39 -26.46
C TYR A 357 -11.08 -21.92 -26.65
N VAL A 358 -11.18 -21.46 -27.90
CA VAL A 358 -11.02 -20.05 -28.26
C VAL A 358 -12.27 -19.55 -28.98
N VAL A 359 -12.55 -18.25 -28.92
CA VAL A 359 -13.70 -17.64 -29.59
C VAL A 359 -13.22 -16.60 -30.60
N GLY A 360 -13.77 -16.62 -31.81
CA GLY A 360 -13.47 -15.62 -32.83
C GLY A 360 -13.83 -14.21 -32.37
N LEU A 361 -12.85 -13.31 -32.30
CA LEU A 361 -13.05 -11.88 -31.98
C LEU A 361 -13.56 -11.09 -33.19
N LEU A 362 -13.24 -11.56 -34.39
CA LEU A 362 -13.50 -10.95 -35.69
C LEU A 362 -13.93 -12.04 -36.69
N ASP A 363 -14.55 -11.63 -37.80
CA ASP A 363 -14.80 -12.51 -38.93
C ASP A 363 -13.48 -12.77 -39.69
N TYR A 364 -13.20 -14.04 -39.96
CA TYR A 364 -12.04 -14.48 -40.74
C TYR A 364 -12.51 -15.38 -41.91
N PRO A 365 -12.74 -14.79 -43.09
CA PRO A 365 -13.04 -15.57 -44.30
C PRO A 365 -11.76 -16.23 -44.83
N ASN A 366 -11.86 -17.48 -45.30
CA ASN A 366 -10.71 -18.22 -45.86
C ASN A 366 -10.10 -17.42 -47.03
N PRO A 367 -8.84 -16.95 -46.92
CA PRO A 367 -8.25 -16.01 -47.88
C PRO A 367 -7.74 -16.67 -49.17
N ALA A 368 -7.68 -18.01 -49.23
CA ALA A 368 -7.06 -18.76 -50.33
C ALA A 368 -8.02 -19.72 -51.07
N GLY A 369 -9.32 -19.68 -50.76
CA GLY A 369 -10.35 -20.48 -51.44
C GLY A 369 -10.58 -21.86 -50.82
N ALA A 370 -11.50 -22.63 -51.43
CA ALA A 370 -12.08 -23.84 -50.84
C ALA A 370 -11.08 -25.00 -50.60
N ASP A 371 -9.95 -25.01 -51.31
CA ASP A 371 -8.92 -26.05 -51.23
C ASP A 371 -7.75 -25.68 -50.28
N SER A 372 -7.90 -24.63 -49.46
CA SER A 372 -6.85 -24.18 -48.54
C SER A 372 -7.02 -24.71 -47.12
N ASN A 373 -5.91 -24.93 -46.42
CA ASN A 373 -5.89 -25.35 -45.02
C ASN A 373 -6.32 -24.26 -44.02
N PHE A 374 -6.74 -23.06 -44.45
CA PHE A 374 -7.15 -21.99 -43.53
C PHE A 374 -8.59 -22.18 -43.03
N LEU A 375 -8.77 -22.13 -41.70
CA LEU A 375 -10.08 -22.22 -41.07
C LEU A 375 -10.91 -20.96 -41.38
N SER A 376 -12.17 -21.12 -41.77
CA SER A 376 -13.11 -19.99 -41.84
C SER A 376 -14.02 -19.92 -40.60
N PHE A 377 -14.19 -18.72 -40.05
CA PHE A 377 -15.07 -18.50 -38.89
C PHE A 377 -15.60 -17.07 -38.83
N SER A 378 -16.71 -16.92 -38.12
CA SER A 378 -17.34 -15.64 -37.80
C SER A 378 -17.01 -15.21 -36.38
N LYS A 379 -17.14 -13.90 -36.11
CA LYS A 379 -17.07 -13.38 -34.75
C LYS A 379 -18.10 -14.10 -33.86
N GLY A 380 -17.66 -14.59 -32.71
CA GLY A 380 -18.48 -15.37 -31.77
C GLY A 380 -18.49 -16.89 -32.04
N ASP A 381 -17.89 -17.37 -33.13
CA ASP A 381 -17.72 -18.82 -33.32
C ASP A 381 -16.77 -19.41 -32.26
N LEU A 382 -17.19 -20.50 -31.63
CA LEU A 382 -16.32 -21.34 -30.80
C LEU A 382 -15.40 -22.15 -31.72
N ILE A 383 -14.10 -22.09 -31.47
CA ILE A 383 -13.08 -22.88 -32.14
C ILE A 383 -12.42 -23.79 -31.10
N ILE A 384 -12.39 -25.08 -31.39
CA ILE A 384 -11.81 -26.11 -30.54
C ILE A 384 -10.40 -26.37 -31.05
N LEU A 385 -9.39 -26.12 -30.21
CA LEU A 385 -8.00 -26.45 -30.53
C LEU A 385 -7.84 -27.97 -30.43
N ASP A 386 -7.41 -28.62 -31.50
CA ASP A 386 -7.12 -30.05 -31.52
C ASP A 386 -5.61 -30.31 -31.36
N GLU A 387 -4.76 -29.68 -32.18
CA GLU A 387 -3.29 -29.83 -32.09
C GLU A 387 -2.63 -28.94 -31.02
N HIS A 388 -3.28 -27.84 -30.62
CA HIS A 388 -2.69 -26.80 -29.76
C HIS A 388 -3.49 -26.57 -28.46
N ASP A 389 -2.99 -25.71 -27.59
CA ASP A 389 -3.69 -25.20 -26.42
C ASP A 389 -3.61 -23.66 -26.35
N GLY A 390 -4.28 -23.07 -25.37
CA GLY A 390 -4.28 -21.62 -25.18
C GLY A 390 -2.91 -21.04 -24.85
N GLU A 391 -1.97 -21.80 -24.27
CA GLU A 391 -0.58 -21.35 -24.10
C GLU A 391 0.13 -21.24 -25.44
N HIS A 392 -0.10 -22.15 -26.39
CA HIS A 392 0.38 -21.99 -27.76
C HIS A 392 -0.21 -20.75 -28.44
N VAL A 393 -1.54 -20.55 -28.36
CA VAL A 393 -2.24 -19.39 -28.97
C VAL A 393 -1.75 -18.07 -28.39
N MET A 394 -1.48 -17.99 -27.08
CA MET A 394 -0.99 -16.75 -26.44
C MET A 394 0.47 -16.42 -26.77
N ASN A 395 1.27 -17.37 -27.27
CA ASN A 395 2.70 -17.20 -27.52
C ASN A 395 3.10 -17.30 -29.01
N SER A 396 2.19 -17.73 -29.89
CA SER A 396 2.45 -18.02 -31.31
C SER A 396 1.52 -17.19 -32.19
N GLY A 397 1.98 -16.79 -33.38
CA GLY A 397 1.17 -15.96 -34.29
C GLY A 397 0.02 -16.72 -35.00
N TRP A 398 0.02 -18.05 -34.94
CA TRP A 398 -0.91 -18.94 -35.63
C TRP A 398 -1.27 -20.14 -34.74
N ALA A 399 -2.42 -20.74 -34.99
CA ALA A 399 -2.83 -22.01 -34.39
C ALA A 399 -3.78 -22.79 -35.31
N HIS A 400 -3.80 -24.12 -35.17
CA HIS A 400 -4.78 -25.02 -35.78
C HIS A 400 -6.02 -25.26 -34.89
N GLY A 401 -7.17 -25.50 -35.50
CA GLY A 401 -8.37 -25.91 -34.77
C GLY A 401 -9.61 -26.18 -35.63
N ILE A 402 -10.70 -26.51 -34.93
CA ILE A 402 -11.99 -26.92 -35.50
C ILE A 402 -13.06 -25.89 -35.13
N ASN A 403 -13.71 -25.26 -36.11
CA ASN A 403 -14.87 -24.41 -35.85
C ASN A 403 -16.06 -25.29 -35.43
N ASP A 404 -16.58 -25.09 -34.22
CA ASP A 404 -17.63 -25.94 -33.63
C ASP A 404 -18.97 -25.81 -34.37
N ARG A 405 -19.24 -24.67 -35.01
CA ARG A 405 -20.45 -24.44 -35.81
C ARG A 405 -20.36 -25.06 -37.20
N THR A 406 -19.24 -24.87 -37.91
CA THR A 406 -19.11 -25.33 -39.31
C THR A 406 -18.49 -26.72 -39.45
N LYS A 407 -17.86 -27.25 -38.38
CA LYS A 407 -17.08 -28.49 -38.33
C LYS A 407 -15.88 -28.53 -39.30
N GLN A 408 -15.54 -27.41 -39.92
CA GLN A 408 -14.32 -27.25 -40.70
C GLN A 408 -13.11 -27.23 -39.76
N ARG A 409 -11.96 -27.71 -40.26
CA ARG A 409 -10.66 -27.63 -39.60
C ARG A 409 -9.72 -26.73 -40.40
N GLY A 410 -8.74 -26.14 -39.73
CA GLY A 410 -7.70 -25.39 -40.40
C GLY A 410 -6.89 -24.48 -39.49
N ASP A 411 -5.89 -23.84 -40.11
CA ASP A 411 -5.03 -22.85 -39.49
C ASP A 411 -5.70 -21.48 -39.43
N PHE A 412 -5.45 -20.74 -38.36
CA PHE A 412 -5.92 -19.36 -38.20
C PHE A 412 -4.89 -18.49 -37.43
N PRO A 413 -4.88 -17.16 -37.64
CA PRO A 413 -4.01 -16.26 -36.88
C PRO A 413 -4.49 -16.10 -35.43
N ALA A 414 -3.55 -16.14 -34.48
CA ALA A 414 -3.88 -16.04 -33.05
C ALA A 414 -4.54 -14.71 -32.66
N ASP A 415 -4.17 -13.60 -33.32
CA ASP A 415 -4.73 -12.26 -33.06
C ASP A 415 -6.23 -12.14 -33.35
N TYR A 416 -6.83 -13.11 -34.05
CA TYR A 416 -8.25 -13.12 -34.42
C TYR A 416 -9.14 -13.82 -33.38
N VAL A 417 -8.57 -14.40 -32.32
CA VAL A 417 -9.31 -15.19 -31.32
C VAL A 417 -9.01 -14.75 -29.87
N TYR A 418 -9.92 -15.06 -28.97
CA TYR A 418 -9.74 -14.93 -27.52
C TYR A 418 -9.74 -16.31 -26.86
N VAL A 419 -8.72 -16.58 -26.05
CA VAL A 419 -8.62 -17.83 -25.28
C VAL A 419 -9.57 -17.80 -24.09
N LEU A 420 -10.59 -18.65 -24.10
CA LEU A 420 -11.51 -18.78 -22.97
C LEU A 420 -10.77 -19.46 -21.80
N PRO A 421 -10.94 -18.98 -20.55
CA PRO A 421 -10.47 -19.68 -19.36
C PRO A 421 -11.38 -20.89 -19.06
N ALA A 422 -11.28 -21.93 -19.89
CA ALA A 422 -12.10 -23.15 -19.81
C ALA A 422 -11.30 -24.38 -20.25
N ILE A 423 -11.36 -25.47 -19.47
CA ILE A 423 -10.80 -26.78 -19.87
C ILE A 423 -11.88 -27.79 -20.26
N THR A 424 -13.13 -27.53 -19.89
CA THR A 424 -14.33 -28.23 -20.36
C THR A 424 -15.06 -27.34 -21.37
N ARG A 425 -15.86 -27.95 -22.26
CA ARG A 425 -16.61 -27.20 -23.28
C ARG A 425 -17.55 -26.19 -22.60
N PRO A 426 -17.45 -24.89 -22.91
CA PRO A 426 -18.33 -23.88 -22.33
C PRO A 426 -19.78 -24.10 -22.78
N GLN A 427 -20.75 -23.70 -21.95
CA GLN A 427 -22.16 -23.72 -22.35
C GLN A 427 -22.41 -22.67 -23.44
N TYR A 428 -23.27 -23.01 -24.40
CA TYR A 428 -23.50 -22.22 -25.62
C TYR A 428 -23.96 -20.78 -25.32
N ASP A 429 -24.71 -20.56 -24.23
CA ASP A 429 -25.23 -19.25 -23.84
C ASP A 429 -24.12 -18.26 -23.44
N ILE A 430 -22.97 -18.76 -22.96
CA ILE A 430 -21.78 -17.96 -22.64
C ILE A 430 -21.12 -17.44 -23.93
N VAL A 431 -21.22 -18.21 -25.02
CA VAL A 431 -20.56 -17.93 -26.30
C VAL A 431 -21.45 -17.10 -27.24
N VAL A 432 -22.77 -17.32 -27.22
CA VAL A 432 -23.72 -16.78 -28.21
C VAL A 432 -24.50 -15.54 -27.73
N SER A 433 -24.30 -15.07 -26.49
CA SER A 433 -24.86 -13.81 -25.97
C SER A 433 -24.20 -12.53 -26.56
N GLY A 434 -23.97 -12.52 -27.87
CA GLY A 434 -23.33 -11.45 -28.64
C GLY A 434 -24.32 -10.45 -29.23
N ASP A 435 -25.30 -9.98 -28.45
CA ASP A 435 -26.32 -9.03 -28.94
C ASP A 435 -25.72 -7.61 -29.09
N GLY A 436 -25.08 -7.38 -30.24
CA GLY A 436 -24.77 -6.05 -30.78
C GLY A 436 -23.71 -5.21 -30.07
N LYS A 437 -22.94 -5.73 -29.10
CA LYS A 437 -21.90 -4.96 -28.37
C LYS A 437 -20.48 -5.51 -28.62
N GLN A 438 -19.50 -4.62 -28.46
CA GLN A 438 -18.10 -4.87 -28.85
C GLN A 438 -17.36 -5.72 -27.79
N PRO A 439 -16.53 -6.71 -28.19
CA PRO A 439 -15.61 -7.36 -27.28
C PRO A 439 -14.45 -6.42 -26.89
N PRO A 440 -13.73 -6.69 -25.78
CA PRO A 440 -12.62 -5.86 -25.34
C PRO A 440 -11.44 -5.86 -26.34
N LYS A 441 -10.87 -4.68 -26.57
CA LYS A 441 -9.81 -4.43 -27.58
C LYS A 441 -8.44 -4.97 -27.14
N PHE A 442 -8.14 -6.24 -27.45
CA PHE A 442 -6.81 -6.82 -27.22
C PHE A 442 -5.84 -6.72 -28.43
N ALA A 443 -6.34 -6.64 -29.67
CA ALA A 443 -5.54 -6.78 -30.89
C ALA A 443 -4.91 -5.47 -31.44
N SER A 444 -4.19 -4.68 -30.63
CA SER A 444 -3.57 -3.41 -31.10
C SER A 444 -2.05 -3.26 -30.85
N PHE A 445 -1.35 -4.38 -30.66
CA PHE A 445 0.08 -4.37 -30.29
C PHE A 445 1.09 -4.66 -31.40
N TYR A 446 0.68 -5.26 -32.53
CA TYR A 446 1.60 -5.58 -33.64
C TYR A 446 1.00 -5.24 -35.01
N THR A 447 1.34 -4.06 -35.54
CA THR A 447 1.74 -3.78 -36.94
C THR A 447 1.90 -2.27 -37.12
N GLU A 448 3.10 -1.81 -37.50
CA GLU A 448 3.33 -0.41 -37.86
C GLU A 448 2.83 -0.12 -39.29
N LEU A 449 2.14 1.01 -39.49
CA LEU A 449 2.30 1.79 -40.73
C LEU A 449 2.22 3.29 -40.40
N ARG A 450 2.99 4.11 -41.13
CA ARG A 450 3.34 5.47 -40.71
C ARG A 450 2.18 6.48 -40.73
N SER A 451 2.20 7.34 -39.71
CA SER A 451 1.70 8.73 -39.69
C SER A 451 0.21 8.99 -39.94
N LYS A 452 -0.61 8.71 -38.91
CA LYS A 452 -1.52 9.74 -38.38
C LYS A 452 -1.07 10.10 -36.95
N ALA A 453 -1.29 11.35 -36.55
CA ALA A 453 -1.10 11.72 -35.14
C ALA A 453 -2.15 10.96 -34.29
N TYR A 454 -1.70 10.36 -33.20
CA TYR A 454 -2.57 9.58 -32.32
C TYR A 454 -3.61 10.49 -31.64
N THR A 455 -4.88 10.09 -31.61
CA THR A 455 -6.00 10.84 -31.00
C THR A 455 -6.76 9.98 -30.00
N LEU A 456 -7.65 10.58 -29.19
CA LEU A 456 -8.60 9.83 -28.35
C LEU A 456 -9.82 9.30 -29.12
N GLU A 457 -9.80 9.25 -30.46
CA GLU A 457 -10.94 8.76 -31.26
C GLU A 457 -11.33 7.32 -30.88
N GLU A 458 -10.39 6.38 -30.95
CA GLU A 458 -10.65 4.96 -30.63
C GLU A 458 -11.06 4.74 -29.17
N PHE A 459 -10.52 5.55 -28.26
CA PHE A 459 -10.85 5.52 -26.83
C PHE A 459 -12.27 6.07 -26.59
N SER A 460 -12.70 7.08 -27.34
CA SER A 460 -14.00 7.71 -27.17
C SER A 460 -15.18 6.77 -27.46
N TYR A 461 -15.03 5.82 -28.38
CA TYR A 461 -16.10 4.89 -28.72
C TYR A 461 -16.55 4.05 -27.51
N ASP A 462 -15.59 3.62 -26.68
CA ASP A 462 -15.85 2.73 -25.55
C ASP A 462 -16.11 3.54 -24.28
N PHE A 463 -15.37 4.63 -24.05
CA PHE A 463 -15.34 5.31 -22.76
C PHE A 463 -16.03 6.68 -22.74
N PHE A 464 -16.26 7.34 -23.89
CA PHE A 464 -16.98 8.63 -23.90
C PHE A 464 -18.49 8.45 -24.00
N ARG A 465 -19.26 9.38 -23.42
CA ARG A 465 -20.72 9.43 -23.57
C ARG A 465 -21.13 9.47 -25.04
N PRO A 466 -22.26 8.85 -25.43
CA PRO A 466 -22.78 9.00 -26.77
C PRO A 466 -23.13 10.48 -27.06
N PRO A 467 -22.98 10.95 -28.31
CA PRO A 467 -23.49 12.26 -28.69
C PRO A 467 -25.02 12.30 -28.53
N PRO A 468 -25.62 13.49 -28.26
CA PRO A 468 -27.06 13.60 -28.09
C PRO A 468 -27.83 13.07 -29.31
N LYS A 469 -28.78 12.16 -29.09
CA LYS A 469 -29.72 11.75 -30.14
C LYS A 469 -30.55 12.97 -30.55
N SER A 470 -30.49 13.37 -31.82
CA SER A 470 -31.21 14.56 -32.29
C SER A 470 -32.72 14.30 -32.29
N THR A 471 -33.43 14.83 -31.29
CA THR A 471 -34.90 14.85 -31.28
C THR A 471 -35.39 15.72 -32.43
N LEU A 472 -36.30 15.21 -33.25
CA LEU A 472 -36.88 15.90 -34.40
C LEU A 472 -37.69 17.13 -33.95
N SER A 473 -37.10 18.32 -33.99
CA SER A 473 -37.82 19.61 -34.15
C SER A 473 -36.90 20.83 -34.17
N ARG A 474 -36.51 21.27 -35.38
CA ARG A 474 -36.57 22.69 -35.81
C ARG A 474 -36.14 22.82 -37.27
N VAL A 475 -37.13 23.10 -38.13
CA VAL A 475 -36.90 23.76 -39.41
C VAL A 475 -36.43 25.20 -39.11
N MET A 476 -35.54 25.73 -39.97
CA MET A 476 -34.86 27.03 -39.85
C MET A 476 -33.75 27.13 -38.77
N ILE A 477 -32.50 26.90 -39.18
CA ILE A 477 -31.40 27.90 -39.22
C ILE A 477 -30.09 27.22 -39.70
N SER A 478 -29.40 27.87 -40.63
CA SER A 478 -28.00 27.68 -41.09
C SER A 478 -27.44 26.27 -41.36
N LYS A 479 -27.06 26.04 -42.62
CA LYS A 479 -26.20 24.92 -43.06
C LYS A 479 -24.73 25.16 -42.66
N THR A 480 -24.28 24.66 -41.49
CA THR A 480 -22.87 24.22 -41.25
C THR A 480 -22.70 23.63 -39.84
N ARG A 481 -23.07 22.37 -39.62
CA ARG A 481 -22.56 21.56 -38.49
C ARG A 481 -22.26 20.14 -38.97
N GLY A 482 -20.98 19.81 -39.08
CA GLY A 482 -20.52 18.43 -39.24
C GLY A 482 -20.80 17.62 -37.97
N LYS A 483 -20.68 16.28 -38.05
CA LYS A 483 -20.81 15.40 -36.89
C LYS A 483 -19.87 15.85 -35.75
N GLU A 484 -20.43 16.17 -34.59
CA GLU A 484 -19.67 16.66 -33.43
C GLU A 484 -18.69 15.59 -32.93
N ARG A 485 -17.39 15.86 -33.05
CA ARG A 485 -16.33 14.95 -32.58
C ARG A 485 -16.02 15.23 -31.12
N LEU A 486 -16.61 14.45 -30.21
CA LEU A 486 -16.42 14.65 -28.76
C LEU A 486 -14.95 14.54 -28.30
N TRP A 487 -14.08 13.87 -29.07
CA TRP A 487 -12.64 13.71 -28.81
C TRP A 487 -11.73 14.80 -29.44
N SER A 488 -12.27 15.69 -30.28
CA SER A 488 -11.53 16.77 -30.97
C SER A 488 -11.85 18.13 -30.32
N CYS A 489 -11.00 19.14 -30.49
CA CYS A 489 -11.16 20.42 -29.78
C CYS A 489 -12.51 21.11 -30.05
N SER A 490 -13.03 21.82 -29.05
CA SER A 490 -14.24 22.63 -29.16
C SER A 490 -14.14 23.92 -28.35
N ARG A 491 -14.86 24.96 -28.77
CA ARG A 491 -15.08 26.21 -28.00
C ARG A 491 -16.42 26.25 -27.28
N GLU A 492 -17.30 25.27 -27.54
CA GLU A 492 -18.58 25.15 -26.84
C GLU A 492 -18.36 24.42 -25.51
N PRO A 493 -18.78 24.99 -24.36
CA PRO A 493 -18.73 24.32 -23.06
C PRO A 493 -19.41 22.95 -23.06
N LEU A 494 -18.79 21.99 -22.37
CA LEU A 494 -19.42 20.71 -22.08
C LEU A 494 -20.64 20.93 -21.18
N LYS A 495 -21.79 20.43 -21.63
CA LYS A 495 -23.03 20.34 -20.83
C LYS A 495 -23.11 19.05 -20.01
N GLN A 496 -22.24 18.09 -20.33
CA GLN A 496 -22.11 16.77 -19.74
C GLN A 496 -20.64 16.33 -19.92
N PRO A 497 -20.04 15.63 -18.95
CA PRO A 497 -18.65 15.14 -18.99
C PRO A 497 -18.37 14.29 -20.23
N LEU A 498 -17.11 14.11 -20.57
CA LEU A 498 -16.70 13.23 -21.66
C LEU A 498 -16.94 11.78 -21.29
N LEU A 499 -16.51 11.32 -20.11
CA LEU A 499 -16.49 9.91 -19.73
C LEU A 499 -17.85 9.40 -19.24
N LYS A 500 -18.23 8.19 -19.71
CA LYS A 500 -19.42 7.46 -19.23
C LYS A 500 -19.39 7.25 -17.70
N LYS A 501 -18.21 6.95 -17.13
CA LYS A 501 -18.03 6.75 -15.67
C LYS A 501 -18.30 8.00 -14.82
N VAL A 502 -18.08 9.20 -15.38
CA VAL A 502 -18.34 10.47 -14.68
C VAL A 502 -19.80 10.90 -14.88
N LEU A 503 -20.37 10.64 -16.06
CA LEU A 503 -21.79 10.93 -16.35
C LEU A 503 -22.78 10.22 -15.41
N ALA A 504 -22.39 9.07 -14.85
CA ALA A 504 -23.19 8.30 -13.89
C ALA A 504 -23.35 8.99 -12.51
N HIS A 505 -22.54 10.00 -12.20
CA HIS A 505 -22.56 10.70 -10.92
C HIS A 505 -22.84 12.19 -11.14
N GLU A 506 -24.00 12.68 -10.69
CA GLU A 506 -24.44 14.05 -11.00
C GLU A 506 -23.47 15.11 -10.46
N GLU A 507 -23.00 14.98 -9.23
CA GLU A 507 -22.03 15.90 -8.61
C GLU A 507 -20.71 15.96 -9.41
N LEU A 508 -20.13 14.79 -9.75
CA LEU A 508 -18.89 14.72 -10.53
C LEU A 508 -19.11 15.20 -11.97
N SER A 509 -20.30 14.98 -12.54
CA SER A 509 -20.70 15.50 -13.85
C SER A 509 -20.76 17.03 -13.83
N GLN A 510 -21.25 17.66 -12.75
CA GLN A 510 -21.23 19.11 -12.59
C GLN A 510 -19.80 19.64 -12.44
N GLU A 511 -18.97 19.04 -11.56
CA GLU A 511 -17.56 19.41 -11.40
C GLU A 511 -16.76 19.29 -12.71
N ALA A 512 -16.93 18.18 -13.45
CA ALA A 512 -16.29 17.98 -14.75
C ALA A 512 -16.68 19.02 -15.80
N CYS A 513 -17.94 19.44 -15.82
CA CYS A 513 -18.39 20.51 -16.72
C CYS A 513 -17.78 21.86 -16.31
N LEU A 514 -17.73 22.19 -15.01
CA LEU A 514 -17.10 23.41 -14.52
C LEU A 514 -15.61 23.45 -14.86
N ALA A 515 -14.88 22.37 -14.57
CA ALA A 515 -13.47 22.23 -14.89
C ALA A 515 -13.20 22.41 -16.40
N PHE A 516 -14.08 21.92 -17.29
CA PHE A 516 -13.94 22.16 -18.73
C PHE A 516 -14.08 23.64 -19.10
N ILE A 517 -15.00 24.39 -18.46
CA ILE A 517 -15.11 25.84 -18.71
C ILE A 517 -13.84 26.54 -18.21
N ASP A 518 -13.27 26.12 -17.09
CA ASP A 518 -11.98 26.64 -16.60
C ASP A 518 -10.79 26.27 -17.50
N ILE A 519 -10.76 25.08 -18.12
CA ILE A 519 -9.82 24.74 -19.20
C ILE A 519 -9.99 25.70 -20.39
N LEU A 520 -11.21 25.93 -20.87
CA LEU A 520 -11.47 26.85 -21.97
C LEU A 520 -11.06 28.30 -21.63
N TRP A 521 -11.31 28.75 -20.40
CA TRP A 521 -10.89 30.06 -19.92
C TRP A 521 -9.37 30.18 -19.81
N TYR A 522 -8.68 29.15 -19.32
CA TYR A 522 -7.20 29.10 -19.27
C TYR A 522 -6.59 29.13 -20.67
N MET A 523 -7.18 28.41 -21.62
CA MET A 523 -6.75 28.37 -23.02
C MET A 523 -7.14 29.60 -23.84
N GLY A 524 -7.95 30.52 -23.30
CA GLY A 524 -8.45 31.69 -24.04
C GLY A 524 -9.48 31.35 -25.13
N ASP A 525 -10.06 30.15 -25.10
CA ASP A 525 -11.04 29.67 -26.08
C ASP A 525 -12.49 30.05 -25.73
N TYR A 526 -12.74 30.59 -24.53
CA TYR A 526 -14.06 31.03 -24.07
C TYR A 526 -14.01 32.44 -23.43
N PRO A 527 -14.94 33.35 -23.78
CA PRO A 527 -14.89 34.73 -23.30
C PRO A 527 -15.19 34.82 -21.80
N SER A 528 -14.32 35.52 -21.04
CA SER A 528 -14.60 35.86 -19.65
C SER A 528 -15.07 37.30 -19.49
N LYS A 529 -16.11 37.52 -18.68
CA LYS A 529 -16.54 38.85 -18.22
C LYS A 529 -15.78 39.34 -16.99
N ARG A 530 -14.99 38.48 -16.34
CA ARG A 530 -14.30 38.77 -15.08
C ARG A 530 -12.86 38.26 -15.16
N VAL A 531 -11.88 39.11 -14.86
CA VAL A 531 -10.49 38.67 -14.75
C VAL A 531 -10.37 37.81 -13.50
N ARG A 532 -10.15 36.51 -13.67
CA ARG A 532 -9.81 35.56 -12.59
C ARG A 532 -8.32 35.27 -12.63
N SER A 533 -7.75 34.90 -11.49
CA SER A 533 -6.32 34.59 -11.43
C SER A 533 -6.03 33.24 -12.08
N VAL A 534 -4.83 33.08 -12.64
CA VAL A 534 -4.42 31.81 -13.25
C VAL A 534 -4.40 30.68 -12.20
N SER A 535 -3.97 30.98 -10.97
CA SER A 535 -4.00 30.04 -9.85
C SER A 535 -5.41 29.55 -9.53
N GLU A 536 -6.40 30.44 -9.56
CA GLU A 536 -7.82 30.11 -9.32
C GLU A 536 -8.38 29.19 -10.42
N LEU A 537 -8.02 29.44 -11.69
CA LEU A 537 -8.37 28.53 -12.80
C LEU A 537 -7.75 27.15 -12.59
N THR A 538 -6.44 27.07 -12.30
CA THR A 538 -5.77 25.77 -12.08
C THR A 538 -6.25 25.05 -10.82
N ASP A 539 -6.64 25.78 -9.78
CA ASP A 539 -7.30 25.19 -8.60
C ASP A 539 -8.62 24.52 -9.03
N GLN A 540 -9.50 25.22 -9.76
CA GLN A 540 -10.79 24.63 -10.20
C GLN A 540 -10.63 23.45 -11.17
N ILE A 541 -9.62 23.48 -12.05
CA ILE A 541 -9.37 22.38 -13.00
C ILE A 541 -8.92 21.10 -12.28
N PHE A 542 -8.11 21.20 -11.22
CA PHE A 542 -7.44 20.03 -10.64
C PHE A 542 -7.95 19.59 -9.26
N ASP A 543 -8.58 20.46 -8.46
CA ASP A 543 -9.00 20.16 -7.08
C ASP A 543 -10.03 19.02 -6.99
N GLY A 544 -11.01 18.97 -7.91
CA GLY A 544 -11.95 17.85 -8.02
C GLY A 544 -11.27 16.52 -8.34
N ALA A 545 -10.37 16.50 -9.33
CA ALA A 545 -9.60 15.32 -9.72
C ALA A 545 -8.64 14.80 -8.64
N LEU A 546 -8.16 15.66 -7.75
CA LEU A 546 -7.33 15.26 -6.61
C LEU A 546 -8.15 14.61 -5.48
N LYS A 547 -9.44 14.94 -5.37
CA LYS A 547 -10.38 14.38 -4.38
C LYS A 547 -11.12 13.14 -4.87
N ALA A 548 -11.47 13.09 -6.16
CA ALA A 548 -12.24 12.02 -6.78
C ALA A 548 -11.47 11.37 -7.94
N GLU A 549 -11.13 10.09 -7.81
CA GLU A 549 -10.40 9.32 -8.84
C GLU A 549 -11.05 9.40 -10.24
N PRO A 550 -12.38 9.26 -10.41
CA PRO A 550 -13.00 9.25 -11.75
C PRO A 550 -12.74 10.53 -12.55
N LEU A 551 -12.53 11.65 -11.88
CA LEU A 551 -12.25 12.95 -12.50
C LEU A 551 -10.80 13.05 -13.03
N LYS A 552 -9.86 12.20 -12.59
CA LYS A 552 -8.47 12.22 -13.11
C LYS A 552 -8.42 11.92 -14.60
N ASP A 553 -9.06 10.83 -15.01
CA ASP A 553 -9.16 10.46 -16.42
C ASP A 553 -9.97 11.49 -17.21
N GLU A 554 -11.00 12.07 -16.62
CA GLU A 554 -11.82 13.11 -17.26
C GLU A 554 -10.99 14.35 -17.58
N ILE A 555 -10.21 14.87 -16.63
CA ILE A 555 -9.31 16.01 -16.86
C ILE A 555 -8.24 15.69 -17.91
N PHE A 556 -7.64 14.49 -17.89
CA PHE A 556 -6.75 14.06 -18.98
C PHE A 556 -7.48 14.06 -20.33
N CYS A 557 -8.67 13.46 -20.41
CA CYS A 557 -9.44 13.40 -21.64
C CYS A 557 -9.85 14.79 -22.16
N GLN A 558 -10.23 15.71 -21.26
CA GLN A 558 -10.57 17.09 -21.59
C GLN A 558 -9.36 17.87 -22.12
N ILE A 559 -8.18 17.74 -21.50
CA ILE A 559 -6.96 18.38 -21.98
C ILE A 559 -6.51 17.79 -23.33
N LEU A 560 -6.46 16.46 -23.47
CA LEU A 560 -6.08 15.81 -24.73
C LEU A 560 -7.07 16.12 -25.87
N LYS A 561 -8.37 16.24 -25.57
CA LYS A 561 -9.39 16.73 -26.51
C LYS A 561 -9.05 18.13 -27.03
N GLN A 562 -8.74 19.06 -26.14
CA GLN A 562 -8.43 20.45 -26.52
C GLN A 562 -7.05 20.61 -27.20
N LEU A 563 -6.18 19.60 -27.11
CA LEU A 563 -4.93 19.47 -27.88
C LEU A 563 -5.09 18.73 -29.22
N THR A 564 -6.25 18.13 -29.49
CA THR A 564 -6.52 17.39 -30.73
C THR A 564 -7.21 18.31 -31.75
N ASP A 565 -6.61 18.44 -32.94
CA ASP A 565 -7.04 19.33 -34.04
C ASP A 565 -7.13 20.84 -33.69
N ASN A 566 -6.50 21.29 -32.60
CA ASN A 566 -6.43 22.71 -32.22
C ASN A 566 -5.19 23.37 -32.84
N HIS A 567 -5.40 24.43 -33.64
CA HIS A 567 -4.33 25.18 -34.30
C HIS A 567 -4.13 26.60 -33.76
N ILE A 568 -4.90 27.01 -32.74
CA ILE A 568 -4.95 28.41 -32.29
C ILE A 568 -4.36 28.55 -30.88
N ASN A 569 -4.84 27.75 -29.93
CA ASN A 569 -4.52 27.88 -28.50
C ASN A 569 -3.83 26.64 -27.91
N GLU A 570 -3.29 25.78 -28.77
CA GLU A 570 -2.69 24.48 -28.38
C GLU A 570 -1.61 24.63 -27.30
N GLU A 571 -0.81 25.71 -27.35
CA GLU A 571 0.27 25.96 -26.40
C GLU A 571 -0.22 26.01 -24.93
N LYS A 572 -1.38 26.62 -24.67
CA LYS A 572 -2.00 26.66 -23.33
C LYS A 572 -2.53 25.29 -22.88
N GLY A 573 -2.96 24.45 -23.82
CA GLY A 573 -3.30 23.06 -23.51
C GLY A 573 -2.08 22.25 -23.08
N TRP A 574 -0.90 22.53 -23.65
CA TRP A 574 0.35 21.87 -23.25
C TRP A 574 0.84 22.32 -21.86
N GLU A 575 0.64 23.58 -21.49
CA GLU A 575 0.86 24.07 -20.11
C GLU A 575 0.00 23.27 -19.11
N LEU A 576 -1.29 23.05 -19.41
CA LEU A 576 -2.20 22.26 -18.57
C LEU A 576 -1.83 20.77 -18.51
N LEU A 577 -1.42 20.16 -19.62
CA LEU A 577 -0.98 18.76 -19.64
C LEU A 577 0.31 18.56 -18.82
N TRP A 578 1.23 19.53 -18.91
CA TRP A 578 2.47 19.55 -18.13
C TRP A 578 2.21 19.65 -16.61
N LEU A 579 1.25 20.50 -16.21
CA LEU A 579 0.79 20.55 -14.81
C LEU A 579 0.16 19.21 -14.40
N CYS A 580 -0.80 18.70 -15.18
CA CYS A 580 -1.55 17.47 -14.90
C CYS A 580 -0.64 16.24 -14.68
N THR A 581 0.32 16.01 -15.59
CA THR A 581 1.30 14.91 -15.48
C THR A 581 2.24 15.00 -14.27
N GLY A 582 2.36 16.16 -13.63
CA GLY A 582 3.08 16.33 -12.36
C GLY A 582 2.22 16.15 -11.09
N LEU A 583 0.89 16.06 -11.24
CA LEU A 583 -0.04 15.88 -10.13
C LEU A 583 -0.41 14.40 -9.92
N PHE A 584 -0.85 13.73 -10.98
CA PHE A 584 -1.33 12.34 -10.89
C PHE A 584 -1.18 11.62 -12.23
N PRO A 585 -0.96 10.29 -12.21
CA PRO A 585 -1.09 9.49 -13.42
C PRO A 585 -2.59 9.32 -13.80
N PRO A 586 -2.90 9.07 -15.09
CA PRO A 586 -4.19 8.54 -15.50
C PRO A 586 -4.34 7.08 -15.04
N SER A 587 -5.54 6.53 -15.12
CA SER A 587 -5.79 5.11 -14.84
C SER A 587 -5.03 4.18 -15.78
N ASN A 588 -4.86 2.92 -15.38
CA ASN A 588 -4.22 1.89 -16.23
C ASN A 588 -4.90 1.71 -17.60
N VAL A 589 -6.19 2.06 -17.71
CA VAL A 589 -6.95 2.01 -18.97
C VAL A 589 -6.57 3.18 -19.88
N LEU A 590 -6.50 4.41 -19.34
CA LEU A 590 -6.19 5.61 -20.13
C LEU A 590 -4.67 5.80 -20.38
N LEU A 591 -3.81 5.24 -19.51
CA LEU A 591 -2.36 5.40 -19.56
C LEU A 591 -1.71 5.07 -20.92
N PRO A 592 -2.01 3.94 -21.61
CA PRO A 592 -1.44 3.64 -22.91
C PRO A 592 -1.81 4.68 -23.98
N HIS A 593 -3.03 5.22 -23.93
CA HIS A 593 -3.50 6.23 -24.87
C HIS A 593 -2.82 7.59 -24.65
N VAL A 594 -2.61 7.99 -23.39
CA VAL A 594 -1.83 9.21 -23.06
C VAL A 594 -0.36 9.05 -23.49
N GLN A 595 0.23 7.87 -23.29
CA GLN A 595 1.60 7.59 -23.74
C GLN A 595 1.71 7.62 -25.28
N LYS A 596 0.79 6.98 -26.01
CA LYS A 596 0.74 7.03 -27.49
C LYS A 596 0.55 8.47 -28.00
N PHE A 597 -0.28 9.28 -27.34
CA PHE A 597 -0.48 10.70 -27.68
C PHE A 597 0.83 11.51 -27.55
N LEU A 598 1.49 11.40 -26.39
CA LEU A 598 2.77 12.08 -26.13
C LEU A 598 3.88 11.63 -27.09
N GLN A 599 3.93 10.33 -27.44
CA GLN A 599 4.89 9.80 -28.41
C GLN A 599 4.64 10.31 -29.84
N ALA A 600 3.38 10.37 -30.27
CA ALA A 600 3.01 10.94 -31.58
C ALA A 600 3.35 12.44 -31.67
N LYS A 601 3.17 13.16 -30.55
CA LYS A 601 3.48 14.59 -30.41
C LYS A 601 4.90 14.88 -29.90
N LYS A 602 5.84 13.92 -29.95
CA LYS A 602 7.24 14.06 -29.42
C LYS A 602 8.05 15.25 -29.94
N HIS A 603 7.60 15.92 -31.00
CA HIS A 603 8.19 17.12 -31.57
C HIS A 603 7.74 18.42 -30.89
N TYR A 604 6.68 18.39 -30.08
CA TYR A 604 6.30 19.52 -29.23
C TYR A 604 7.25 19.64 -28.03
N PRO A 605 7.76 20.84 -27.69
CA PRO A 605 8.79 21.00 -26.66
C PRO A 605 8.47 20.39 -25.29
N LEU A 606 7.19 20.43 -24.87
CA LEU A 606 6.75 19.92 -23.57
C LEU A 606 6.44 18.41 -23.57
N ALA A 607 6.30 17.76 -24.73
CA ALA A 607 5.87 16.35 -24.78
C ALA A 607 6.87 15.35 -24.14
N PRO A 608 8.20 15.48 -24.31
CA PRO A 608 9.17 14.63 -23.61
C PRO A 608 9.13 14.82 -22.08
N ASP A 609 8.96 16.07 -21.62
CA ASP A 609 8.93 16.39 -20.20
C ASP A 609 7.63 15.89 -19.53
N CYS A 610 6.47 16.05 -20.20
CA CYS A 610 5.21 15.42 -19.80
C CYS A 610 5.33 13.90 -19.66
N MET A 611 6.04 13.22 -20.57
CA MET A 611 6.30 11.78 -20.49
C MET A 611 7.18 11.44 -19.27
N GLN A 612 8.24 12.20 -19.01
CA GLN A 612 9.10 12.00 -17.85
C GLN A 612 8.35 12.23 -16.52
N ARG A 613 7.54 13.29 -16.45
CA ARG A 613 6.71 13.64 -15.29
C ARG A 613 5.67 12.58 -15.00
N LEU A 614 4.99 12.06 -16.03
CA LEU A 614 4.07 10.92 -15.94
C LEU A 614 4.75 9.68 -15.33
N GLN A 615 5.96 9.34 -15.76
CA GLN A 615 6.74 8.22 -15.17
C GLN A 615 7.12 8.48 -13.70
N LYS A 616 7.43 9.73 -13.33
CA LYS A 616 7.68 10.12 -11.93
C LYS A 616 6.41 10.04 -11.08
N ALA A 617 5.25 10.46 -11.60
CA ALA A 617 3.96 10.36 -10.92
C ALA A 617 3.54 8.91 -10.66
N LEU A 618 3.77 8.00 -11.62
CA LEU A 618 3.56 6.56 -11.45
C LEU A 618 4.42 5.96 -10.32
N ARG A 619 5.68 6.40 -10.18
CA ARG A 619 6.61 5.92 -9.14
C ARG A 619 6.38 6.54 -7.76
N ASN A 620 6.09 7.84 -7.72
CA ASN A 620 6.04 8.62 -6.48
C ASN A 620 4.62 8.70 -5.88
N GLY A 621 3.58 8.39 -6.67
CA GLY A 621 2.17 8.48 -6.30
C GLY A 621 1.54 9.84 -6.65
N SER A 622 0.22 9.94 -6.43
CA SER A 622 -0.56 11.17 -6.62
C SER A 622 -0.19 12.23 -5.59
N ARG A 623 -0.10 13.48 -6.04
CA ARG A 623 -0.22 14.69 -5.21
C ARG A 623 -1.57 14.73 -4.51
N LYS A 624 -1.66 15.54 -3.44
CA LYS A 624 -2.86 15.77 -2.63
C LYS A 624 -3.53 17.13 -2.90
N TYR A 625 -2.79 18.13 -3.38
CA TYR A 625 -3.29 19.49 -3.61
C TYR A 625 -2.97 19.99 -5.04
N PRO A 626 -3.74 20.96 -5.57
CA PRO A 626 -3.51 21.54 -6.89
C PRO A 626 -2.10 22.13 -7.06
N PRO A 627 -1.69 22.47 -8.29
CA PRO A 627 -0.40 23.08 -8.54
C PRO A 627 -0.19 24.33 -7.69
N HIS A 628 0.98 24.45 -7.09
CA HIS A 628 1.38 25.68 -6.40
C HIS A 628 1.60 26.80 -7.43
N LEU A 629 1.36 28.07 -7.05
CA LEU A 629 1.50 29.24 -7.94
C LEU A 629 2.82 29.24 -8.72
N VAL A 630 3.93 28.90 -8.05
CA VAL A 630 5.27 28.80 -8.66
C VAL A 630 5.35 27.73 -9.76
N GLU A 631 4.62 26.60 -9.65
CA GLU A 631 4.52 25.58 -10.70
C GLU A 631 3.79 26.13 -11.94
N VAL A 632 2.77 26.97 -11.70
CA VAL A 632 1.96 27.61 -12.76
C VAL A 632 2.72 28.75 -13.43
N GLU A 633 3.38 29.62 -12.66
CA GLU A 633 4.17 30.74 -13.19
C GLU A 633 5.36 30.26 -14.02
N ALA A 634 6.04 29.19 -13.61
CA ALA A 634 7.18 28.63 -14.36
C ALA A 634 6.76 28.17 -15.77
N ILE A 635 5.69 27.37 -15.87
CA ILE A 635 5.26 26.84 -17.18
C ILE A 635 4.66 27.93 -18.09
N GLN A 636 4.05 28.97 -17.51
CA GLN A 636 3.61 30.16 -18.27
C GLN A 636 4.77 30.97 -18.85
N HIS A 637 5.90 31.05 -18.14
CA HIS A 637 7.16 31.62 -18.65
C HIS A 637 7.98 30.64 -19.50
N LYS A 638 7.39 29.49 -19.89
CA LYS A 638 7.98 28.44 -20.74
C LYS A 638 9.20 27.74 -20.12
N THR A 639 9.34 27.77 -18.80
CA THR A 639 10.39 27.06 -18.07
C THR A 639 9.83 25.82 -17.39
N THR A 640 10.35 24.63 -17.73
CA THR A 640 10.00 23.37 -17.05
C THR A 640 10.79 23.15 -15.76
N GLN A 641 11.95 23.80 -15.62
CA GLN A 641 12.75 23.80 -14.41
C GLN A 641 12.22 24.83 -13.43
N ILE A 642 11.95 24.43 -12.19
CA ILE A 642 11.52 25.32 -11.12
C ILE A 642 12.64 25.46 -10.10
N PHE A 643 12.97 26.69 -9.75
CA PHE A 643 14.02 26.99 -8.78
C PHE A 643 13.43 27.59 -7.50
N HIS A 644 13.77 27.01 -6.34
CA HIS A 644 13.32 27.46 -5.04
C HIS A 644 14.50 27.88 -4.16
N LYS A 645 14.41 29.08 -3.57
CA LYS A 645 15.39 29.59 -2.60
C LYS A 645 15.25 28.87 -1.25
N VAL A 646 16.38 28.49 -0.65
CA VAL A 646 16.47 27.83 0.66
C VAL A 646 17.45 28.62 1.52
N TYR A 647 17.00 29.01 2.71
CA TYR A 647 17.76 29.76 3.71
C TYR A 647 18.43 28.82 4.71
N PHE A 648 19.57 29.26 5.24
CA PHE A 648 20.38 28.51 6.21
C PHE A 648 20.56 29.28 7.52
N PRO A 649 20.99 28.62 8.62
CA PRO A 649 21.14 29.27 9.93
C PRO A 649 22.23 30.33 10.01
N ASP A 650 23.19 30.35 9.09
CA ASP A 650 24.29 31.34 9.01
C ASP A 650 23.90 32.63 8.27
N ASP A 651 22.59 32.87 8.11
CA ASP A 651 21.97 33.95 7.35
C ASP A 651 22.27 33.95 5.83
N SER A 652 22.84 32.86 5.29
CA SER A 652 23.01 32.65 3.85
C SER A 652 21.78 32.00 3.19
N ASP A 653 21.71 32.07 1.86
CA ASP A 653 20.71 31.36 1.06
C ASP A 653 21.29 30.83 -0.26
N GLU A 654 20.74 29.71 -0.75
CA GLU A 654 21.07 29.09 -2.03
C GLU A 654 19.79 28.74 -2.79
N VAL A 655 19.91 28.54 -4.10
CA VAL A 655 18.78 28.26 -4.99
C VAL A 655 18.88 26.83 -5.53
N PHE A 656 17.78 26.08 -5.43
CA PHE A 656 17.72 24.66 -5.74
C PHE A 656 16.64 24.34 -6.76
N GLU A 657 16.93 23.43 -7.69
CA GLU A 657 15.92 22.87 -8.57
C GLU A 657 14.96 21.95 -7.79
N VAL A 658 13.66 22.14 -8.02
CA VAL A 658 12.56 21.37 -7.44
C VAL A 658 11.57 20.99 -8.53
N GLU A 659 10.89 19.87 -8.34
CA GLU A 659 9.89 19.36 -9.27
C GLU A 659 8.54 19.18 -8.58
N SER A 660 7.46 19.10 -9.36
CA SER A 660 6.12 18.75 -8.87
C SER A 660 6.08 17.44 -8.08
N SER A 661 7.02 16.52 -8.35
CA SER A 661 7.15 15.21 -7.70
C SER A 661 8.21 15.12 -6.60
N THR A 662 8.89 16.23 -6.26
CA THR A 662 9.94 16.28 -5.24
C THR A 662 9.36 16.12 -3.84
N LYS A 663 9.82 15.10 -3.09
CA LYS A 663 9.50 14.92 -1.67
C LYS A 663 10.54 15.57 -0.78
N ALA A 664 10.15 15.93 0.45
CA ALA A 664 11.01 16.67 1.37
C ALA A 664 12.35 15.97 1.65
N LYS A 665 12.36 14.64 1.79
CA LYS A 665 13.58 13.83 1.96
C LYS A 665 14.55 13.96 0.78
N ASP A 666 14.04 14.03 -0.44
CA ASP A 666 14.84 14.03 -1.68
C ASP A 666 15.45 15.44 -1.86
N PHE A 667 14.66 16.47 -1.55
CA PHE A 667 15.13 17.85 -1.48
C PHE A 667 16.22 18.02 -0.40
N CYS A 668 16.03 17.46 0.81
CA CYS A 668 17.06 17.45 1.85
C CYS A 668 18.36 16.77 1.40
N HIS A 669 18.26 15.70 0.61
CA HIS A 669 19.42 15.01 0.05
C HIS A 669 20.18 15.89 -0.96
N ASN A 670 19.46 16.54 -1.89
CA ASN A 670 20.02 17.45 -2.88
C ASN A 670 20.75 18.64 -2.23
N ILE A 671 20.14 19.26 -1.21
CA ILE A 671 20.76 20.35 -0.43
C ILE A 671 22.03 19.87 0.27
N SER A 672 21.97 18.70 0.92
CA SER A 672 23.13 18.12 1.62
C SER A 672 24.30 17.84 0.68
N GLY A 673 24.02 17.34 -0.53
CA GLY A 673 25.03 17.11 -1.56
C GLY A 673 25.68 18.41 -2.07
N ARG A 674 24.88 19.43 -2.37
CA ARG A 674 25.36 20.75 -2.83
C ARG A 674 26.19 21.50 -1.79
N LEU A 675 25.88 21.33 -0.50
CA LEU A 675 26.64 21.89 0.61
C LEU A 675 27.81 20.99 1.08
N MET A 676 28.07 19.88 0.38
CA MET A 676 29.14 18.91 0.70
C MET A 676 29.07 18.36 2.14
N LEU A 677 27.86 18.19 2.67
CA LEU A 677 27.65 17.59 3.99
C LEU A 677 27.93 16.09 3.93
N LYS A 678 28.58 15.56 4.97
CA LYS A 678 28.91 14.13 5.07
C LYS A 678 27.67 13.26 5.35
N SER A 679 26.57 13.86 5.78
CA SER A 679 25.29 13.17 5.96
C SER A 679 24.10 14.13 6.01
N SER A 680 23.03 13.81 5.28
CA SER A 680 21.72 14.45 5.41
C SER A 680 20.94 14.02 6.66
N GLU A 681 21.45 13.05 7.45
CA GLU A 681 20.70 12.48 8.57
C GLU A 681 20.38 13.54 9.66
N GLY A 682 19.10 13.63 10.02
CA GLY A 682 18.62 14.54 11.06
C GLY A 682 18.53 16.00 10.61
N PHE A 683 18.84 16.33 9.36
CA PHE A 683 18.43 17.59 8.74
C PHE A 683 17.00 17.48 8.22
N SER A 684 16.31 18.62 8.13
CA SER A 684 14.93 18.71 7.67
C SER A 684 14.68 20.09 7.05
N LEU A 685 13.69 20.16 6.16
CA LEU A 685 13.13 21.43 5.71
C LEU A 685 12.15 21.98 6.74
N PHE A 686 12.07 23.30 6.82
CA PHE A 686 11.12 24.04 7.64
C PHE A 686 10.52 25.16 6.82
N VAL A 687 9.20 25.29 6.83
CA VAL A 687 8.51 26.45 6.24
C VAL A 687 8.21 27.44 7.35
N LYS A 688 8.78 28.64 7.23
CA LYS A 688 8.43 29.81 8.02
C LYS A 688 7.36 30.61 7.29
N ILE A 689 6.20 30.75 7.90
CA ILE A 689 5.06 31.54 7.40
C ILE A 689 4.48 32.31 8.59
N THR A 690 4.29 33.62 8.42
CA THR A 690 3.97 34.54 9.54
C THR A 690 4.92 34.36 10.74
N ASP A 691 4.35 34.09 11.92
CA ASP A 691 4.96 33.75 13.21
C ASP A 691 5.35 32.26 13.34
N LYS A 692 4.87 31.40 12.44
CA LYS A 692 5.00 29.95 12.55
C LYS A 692 6.19 29.43 11.76
N VAL A 693 6.82 28.40 12.31
CA VAL A 693 7.92 27.65 11.67
C VAL A 693 7.57 26.19 11.86
N ILE A 694 7.29 25.48 10.77
CA ILE A 694 6.79 24.09 10.80
C ILE A 694 7.74 23.23 9.97
N SER A 695 8.15 22.07 10.50
CA SER A 695 8.99 21.14 9.75
C SER A 695 8.19 20.44 8.65
N VAL A 696 8.83 20.12 7.53
CA VAL A 696 8.21 19.40 6.42
C VAL A 696 8.41 17.90 6.64
N PRO A 697 7.36 17.06 6.66
CA PRO A 697 7.51 15.61 6.78
C PRO A 697 8.27 15.01 5.59
N ASP A 698 9.28 14.17 5.87
CA ASP A 698 10.16 13.53 4.87
C ASP A 698 9.43 12.89 3.67
N GLY A 699 8.25 12.32 3.92
CA GLY A 699 7.46 11.58 2.93
C GLY A 699 6.49 12.42 2.09
N ASP A 700 6.21 13.67 2.48
CA ASP A 700 5.29 14.55 1.75
C ASP A 700 5.96 15.23 0.56
N PHE A 701 5.17 15.53 -0.47
CA PHE A 701 5.60 16.37 -1.58
C PHE A 701 5.77 17.82 -1.10
N PHE A 702 6.86 18.46 -1.52
CA PHE A 702 7.23 19.80 -1.06
C PHE A 702 6.11 20.83 -1.34
N PHE A 703 5.59 20.86 -2.56
CA PHE A 703 4.52 21.78 -2.95
C PHE A 703 3.17 21.47 -2.30
N ASP A 704 2.83 20.20 -2.04
CA ASP A 704 1.62 19.85 -1.27
C ASP A 704 1.67 20.43 0.15
N PHE A 705 2.81 20.29 0.84
CA PHE A 705 2.97 20.81 2.19
C PHE A 705 2.87 22.34 2.24
N VAL A 706 3.56 23.03 1.31
CA VAL A 706 3.51 24.49 1.20
C VAL A 706 2.08 24.98 0.89
N ARG A 707 1.37 24.32 -0.03
CA ARG A 707 -0.02 24.65 -0.41
C ARG A 707 -0.96 24.47 0.79
N HIS A 708 -0.90 23.31 1.46
CA HIS A 708 -1.71 22.99 2.63
C HIS A 708 -1.49 23.97 3.79
N LEU A 709 -0.23 24.25 4.12
CA LEU A 709 0.15 25.19 5.18
C LEU A 709 -0.37 26.59 4.86
N THR A 710 -0.19 27.05 3.62
CA THR A 710 -0.69 28.36 3.17
C THR A 710 -2.21 28.47 3.32
N ASP A 711 -2.98 27.44 2.93
CA ASP A 711 -4.44 27.44 3.08
C ASP A 711 -4.90 27.36 4.53
N TRP A 712 -4.21 26.60 5.37
CA TRP A 712 -4.52 26.55 6.80
C TRP A 712 -4.33 27.92 7.46
N ILE A 713 -3.25 28.64 7.13
CA ILE A 713 -3.03 30.02 7.60
C ILE A 713 -4.07 30.99 7.03
N LYS A 714 -4.46 30.86 5.74
CA LYS A 714 -5.55 31.66 5.15
C LYS A 714 -6.87 31.47 5.90
N LYS A 715 -7.27 30.22 6.17
CA LYS A 715 -8.51 29.88 6.88
C LYS A 715 -8.51 30.33 8.35
N ALA A 716 -7.34 30.43 8.97
CA ALA A 716 -7.17 30.94 10.33
C ALA A 716 -7.18 32.49 10.44
N ARG A 717 -7.06 33.23 9.32
CA ARG A 717 -7.18 34.69 9.30
C ARG A 717 -8.65 35.10 9.24
N HIS A 718 -9.07 36.01 10.12
CA HIS A 718 -10.42 36.58 10.07
C HIS A 718 -10.60 37.49 8.85
N VAL A 719 -11.77 37.41 8.21
CA VAL A 719 -12.09 37.96 6.87
C VAL A 719 -12.08 39.51 6.77
N LYS A 720 -11.80 40.24 7.86
CA LYS A 720 -11.97 41.70 7.91
C LYS A 720 -10.74 42.53 7.51
N ASP A 721 -9.53 41.97 7.49
CA ASP A 721 -8.32 42.72 7.16
C ASP A 721 -7.88 42.47 5.71
N VAL A 722 -7.69 43.54 4.94
CA VAL A 722 -7.04 43.52 3.61
C VAL A 722 -5.53 43.34 3.81
N LEU A 723 -5.13 42.14 4.20
CA LEU A 723 -3.75 41.78 4.49
C LEU A 723 -2.97 41.50 3.19
N PRO A 724 -1.65 41.81 3.16
CA PRO A 724 -0.80 41.47 2.03
C PRO A 724 -0.74 39.94 1.81
N PRO A 725 -0.41 39.51 0.58
CA PRO A 725 -0.28 38.09 0.24
C PRO A 725 0.69 37.37 1.19
N LEU A 726 0.35 36.14 1.54
CA LEU A 726 1.16 35.30 2.43
C LEU A 726 2.48 34.93 1.74
N THR A 727 3.57 35.50 2.23
CA THR A 727 4.92 35.07 1.90
C THR A 727 5.39 33.99 2.88
N TYR A 728 6.18 33.04 2.38
CA TYR A 728 6.84 32.03 3.19
C TYR A 728 8.33 31.97 2.84
N GLN A 729 9.12 31.45 3.77
CA GLN A 729 10.55 31.20 3.61
C GLN A 729 10.82 29.73 3.93
N VAL A 730 11.62 29.06 3.09
CA VAL A 730 12.03 27.67 3.31
C VAL A 730 13.42 27.66 3.92
N PHE A 731 13.55 27.08 5.11
CA PHE A 731 14.82 26.90 5.80
C PHE A 731 15.22 25.43 5.76
N PHE A 732 16.51 25.16 5.58
CA PHE A 732 17.09 23.83 5.81
C PHE A 732 17.89 23.88 7.12
N MET A 733 17.59 23.00 8.08
CA MET A 733 18.17 23.06 9.42
C MET A 733 18.31 21.68 10.06
N LYS A 734 19.22 21.56 11.05
CA LYS A 734 19.34 20.37 11.88
C LYS A 734 18.14 20.25 12.83
N LYS A 735 17.29 19.25 12.60
CA LYS A 735 16.12 18.90 13.42
C LYS A 735 16.49 17.91 14.53
N LEU A 736 17.21 16.83 14.16
CA LEU A 736 17.57 15.73 15.07
C LEU A 736 19.09 15.66 15.26
N TRP A 737 19.53 15.71 16.52
CA TRP A 737 20.95 15.88 16.89
C TRP A 737 21.61 14.58 17.36
N THR A 738 20.97 13.44 17.09
CA THR A 738 21.30 12.11 17.60
C THR A 738 22.74 11.68 17.35
N ASN A 739 23.24 11.90 16.12
CA ASN A 739 24.56 11.48 15.66
C ASN A 739 25.54 12.65 15.44
N THR A 740 25.18 13.87 15.91
CA THR A 740 26.02 15.06 15.76
C THR A 740 27.25 14.98 16.65
N VAL A 741 28.44 15.18 16.07
CA VAL A 741 29.73 15.24 16.78
C VAL A 741 30.57 16.37 16.17
N PRO A 742 30.85 17.46 16.89
CA PRO A 742 31.65 18.57 16.37
C PRO A 742 33.06 18.14 15.93
N GLY A 743 33.49 18.64 14.78
CA GLY A 743 34.74 18.32 14.10
C GLY A 743 34.63 17.13 13.15
N ARG A 744 33.51 16.40 13.15
CA ARG A 744 33.30 15.29 12.20
C ARG A 744 32.93 15.79 10.81
N ASP A 745 32.14 16.86 10.74
CA ASP A 745 31.64 17.46 9.50
C ASP A 745 31.73 18.98 9.62
N THR A 746 32.78 19.54 9.00
CA THR A 746 33.15 20.96 9.13
C THR A 746 32.13 21.89 8.48
N MET A 747 31.50 21.47 7.38
CA MET A 747 30.44 22.25 6.71
C MET A 747 29.16 22.24 7.55
N ALA A 748 28.81 21.09 8.14
CA ALA A 748 27.70 21.01 9.07
C ALA A 748 27.93 21.87 10.33
N ASP A 749 29.16 21.91 10.84
CA ASP A 749 29.54 22.72 12.00
C ASP A 749 29.51 24.22 11.71
N SER A 750 30.02 24.66 10.56
CA SER A 750 30.13 26.08 10.20
C SER A 750 28.79 26.71 9.82
N ILE A 751 27.98 26.04 9.00
CA ILE A 751 26.70 26.57 8.48
C ILE A 751 25.55 26.34 9.49
N PHE A 752 25.51 25.18 10.15
CA PHE A 752 24.33 24.77 10.94
C PHE A 752 24.60 24.71 12.44
N HIS A 753 25.53 23.89 12.90
CA HIS A 753 25.59 23.56 14.32
C HIS A 753 25.93 24.78 15.19
N TYR A 754 26.91 25.60 14.77
CA TYR A 754 27.27 26.82 15.50
C TYR A 754 26.10 27.80 15.58
N TYR A 755 25.51 28.14 14.43
CA TYR A 755 24.46 29.15 14.34
C TYR A 755 23.12 28.70 14.93
N GLN A 756 22.83 27.39 15.00
CA GLN A 756 21.65 26.88 15.70
C GLN A 756 21.82 26.79 17.22
N GLU A 757 23.03 26.53 17.75
CA GLU A 757 23.26 26.44 19.20
C GLU A 757 23.56 27.81 19.84
N LEU A 758 24.24 28.72 19.14
CA LEU A 758 24.55 30.07 19.63
C LEU A 758 23.33 30.83 20.20
N PRO A 759 22.18 30.94 19.52
CA PRO A 759 21.01 31.65 20.09
C PRO A 759 20.38 30.92 21.29
N LYS A 760 20.57 29.60 21.43
CA LYS A 760 20.09 28.84 22.60
C LYS A 760 20.97 29.11 23.83
N TYR A 761 22.29 29.21 23.61
CA TYR A 761 23.25 29.68 24.60
C TYR A 761 22.97 31.12 25.02
N LEU A 762 22.81 32.06 24.08
CA LEU A 762 22.56 33.47 24.39
C LEU A 762 21.22 33.73 25.11
N ARG A 763 20.22 32.86 24.94
CA ARG A 763 18.98 32.88 25.75
C ARG A 763 19.13 32.36 27.17
N GLY A 764 20.27 31.76 27.54
CA GLY A 764 20.48 31.19 28.87
C GLY A 764 19.80 29.84 29.10
N TYR A 765 19.48 29.07 28.05
CA TYR A 765 18.84 27.74 28.21
C TYR A 765 19.76 26.65 28.77
N HIS A 766 21.04 26.94 29.01
CA HIS A 766 22.04 25.99 29.48
C HIS A 766 22.64 26.45 30.81
N LYS A 767 22.73 25.53 31.78
CA LYS A 767 23.55 25.72 32.97
C LYS A 767 25.02 25.78 32.56
N CYS A 768 25.70 26.87 32.89
CA CYS A 768 27.09 27.10 32.56
C CYS A 768 27.84 27.72 33.75
N SER A 769 29.11 27.39 33.90
CA SER A 769 30.01 28.07 34.85
C SER A 769 30.42 29.44 34.32
N ARG A 770 30.79 30.36 35.22
CA ARG A 770 31.23 31.70 34.84
C ARG A 770 32.48 31.67 33.96
N GLU A 771 33.36 30.70 34.21
CA GLU A 771 34.59 30.44 33.47
C GLU A 771 34.29 29.95 32.04
N GLU A 772 33.29 29.09 31.85
CA GLU A 772 32.78 28.73 30.52
C GLU A 772 32.18 29.93 29.80
N VAL A 773 31.38 30.76 30.48
CA VAL A 773 30.77 31.97 29.88
C VAL A 773 31.84 32.93 29.37
N HIS A 774 32.90 33.20 30.16
CA HIS A 774 34.03 34.02 29.72
C HIS A 774 34.72 33.42 28.48
N GLN A 775 34.96 32.11 28.46
CA GLN A 775 35.60 31.41 27.34
C GLN A 775 34.74 31.45 26.07
N LEU A 776 33.45 31.16 26.19
CA LEU A 776 32.51 31.16 25.08
C LEU A 776 32.33 32.56 24.52
N ALA A 777 32.19 33.59 25.35
CA ALA A 777 32.11 34.98 24.91
C ALA A 777 33.36 35.43 24.10
N ALA A 778 34.56 35.03 24.52
CA ALA A 778 35.79 35.29 23.78
C ALA A 778 35.86 34.56 22.43
N LEU A 779 35.32 33.35 22.34
CA LEU A 779 35.20 32.59 21.09
C LEU A 779 34.17 33.20 20.15
N ILE A 780 32.98 33.59 20.65
CA ILE A 780 31.94 34.23 19.83
C ILE A 780 32.42 35.57 19.30
N TYR A 781 33.13 36.37 20.12
CA TYR A 781 33.74 37.62 19.67
C TYR A 781 34.69 37.37 18.49
N ARG A 782 35.56 36.36 18.59
CA ARG A 782 36.48 35.97 17.51
C ARG A 782 35.77 35.47 16.24
N VAL A 783 34.63 34.80 16.35
CA VAL A 783 33.81 34.41 15.18
C VAL A 783 33.19 35.63 14.49
N LYS A 784 32.78 36.65 15.26
CA LYS A 784 32.17 37.88 14.73
C LYS A 784 33.17 38.88 14.16
N PHE A 785 34.31 39.07 14.82
CA PHE A 785 35.23 40.20 14.58
C PHE A 785 36.68 39.79 14.28
N GLU A 786 37.01 38.49 14.24
CA GLU A 786 38.37 37.96 14.01
C GLU A 786 39.42 38.57 14.95
N GLU A 787 40.39 39.30 14.41
CA GLU A 787 41.46 39.99 15.14
C GLU A 787 41.13 41.48 15.43
N ASP A 788 39.96 41.97 15.02
CA ASP A 788 39.56 43.37 15.30
C ASP A 788 39.19 43.58 16.77
N LYS A 789 39.92 44.50 17.40
CA LYS A 789 39.75 44.90 18.80
C LYS A 789 38.94 46.20 18.96
N SER A 790 38.52 46.84 17.87
CA SER A 790 37.77 48.12 17.89
C SER A 790 36.49 48.03 18.74
N HIS A 791 35.74 46.93 18.61
CA HIS A 791 34.49 46.71 19.33
C HIS A 791 34.64 46.50 20.85
N PHE A 792 35.86 46.30 21.39
CA PHE A 792 36.09 46.36 22.83
C PHE A 792 36.03 47.79 23.40
N GLN A 793 36.08 48.83 22.58
CA GLN A 793 35.91 50.22 23.07
C GLN A 793 34.51 50.41 23.66
N ASP A 794 33.48 49.85 23.01
CA ASP A 794 32.08 49.92 23.43
C ASP A 794 31.49 48.49 23.58
N VAL A 795 32.06 47.73 24.51
CA VAL A 795 31.66 46.34 24.76
C VAL A 795 30.16 46.23 25.08
N SER A 796 29.59 47.26 25.73
CA SER A 796 28.22 47.30 26.22
C SER A 796 27.20 47.07 25.10
N LYS A 797 27.47 47.55 23.88
CA LYS A 797 26.61 47.32 22.71
C LYS A 797 26.65 45.87 22.21
N VAL A 798 27.75 45.16 22.41
CA VAL A 798 27.97 43.77 21.95
C VAL A 798 27.80 42.71 23.04
N LEU A 799 27.68 43.05 24.34
CA LEU A 799 27.53 42.03 25.40
C LEU A 799 26.34 41.08 25.20
N LYS A 800 25.19 41.61 24.77
CA LYS A 800 23.98 40.83 24.44
C LYS A 800 24.18 39.77 23.34
N ASP A 801 25.24 39.93 22.55
CA ASP A 801 25.59 39.12 21.39
C ASP A 801 26.68 38.07 21.72
N LEU A 802 27.20 38.08 22.96
CA LEU A 802 28.35 37.30 23.44
C LEU A 802 28.06 36.51 24.74
N VAL A 803 27.20 37.05 25.61
CA VAL A 803 26.94 36.56 26.97
C VAL A 803 25.45 36.20 27.13
N PRO A 804 25.09 35.11 27.83
CA PRO A 804 23.70 34.74 28.07
C PRO A 804 22.90 35.81 28.79
N GLN A 805 21.65 36.03 28.38
CA GLN A 805 20.81 37.15 28.82
C GLN A 805 20.62 37.24 30.35
N ASP A 806 20.60 36.10 31.05
CA ASP A 806 20.49 36.02 32.50
C ASP A 806 21.82 36.28 33.25
N GLN A 807 22.96 36.15 32.56
CA GLN A 807 24.30 36.36 33.12
C GLN A 807 24.80 37.80 32.97
N ILE A 808 24.36 38.54 31.95
CA ILE A 808 24.89 39.90 31.60
C ILE A 808 24.99 40.83 32.81
N ARG A 809 23.98 40.83 33.69
CA ARG A 809 23.88 41.76 34.84
C ARG A 809 24.73 41.37 36.06
N LEU A 810 25.43 40.24 36.03
CA LEU A 810 26.21 39.74 37.18
C LEU A 810 27.58 40.40 37.34
N LEU A 811 28.08 41.09 36.31
CA LEU A 811 29.34 41.83 36.31
C LEU A 811 29.14 43.19 35.64
N SER A 812 30.04 44.14 35.91
CA SER A 812 30.07 45.41 35.16
C SER A 812 30.50 45.17 33.71
N PRO A 813 30.15 46.06 32.75
CA PRO A 813 30.63 45.95 31.38
C PRO A 813 32.17 45.93 31.27
N ASP A 814 32.87 46.68 32.13
CA ASP A 814 34.34 46.72 32.15
C ASP A 814 34.98 45.43 32.70
N ASP A 815 34.33 44.75 33.66
CA ASP A 815 34.78 43.45 34.15
C ASP A 815 34.55 42.34 33.10
N TRP A 816 33.42 42.38 32.39
CA TRP A 816 33.20 41.54 31.22
C TRP A 816 34.26 41.80 30.14
N LYS A 817 34.49 43.06 29.76
CA LYS A 817 35.53 43.46 28.80
C LYS A 817 36.90 42.90 29.17
N ARG A 818 37.34 43.09 30.41
CA ARG A 818 38.64 42.61 30.90
C ARG A 818 38.75 41.08 30.77
N SER A 819 37.73 40.36 31.22
CA SER A 819 37.70 38.90 31.25
C SER A 819 37.67 38.29 29.84
N ILE A 820 36.81 38.84 28.96
CA ILE A 820 36.70 38.43 27.55
C ILE A 820 38.00 38.74 26.79
N MET A 821 38.55 39.95 26.94
CA MET A 821 39.76 40.36 26.23
C MET A 821 40.99 39.51 26.62
N THR A 822 41.08 39.10 27.89
CA THR A 822 42.15 38.21 28.38
C THR A 822 42.11 36.85 27.68
N LEU A 823 40.94 36.21 27.62
CA LEU A 823 40.78 34.91 26.97
C LEU A 823 40.84 34.99 25.44
N TYR A 824 40.38 36.10 24.87
CA TYR A 824 40.48 36.39 23.45
C TYR A 824 41.94 36.51 22.99
N ASN A 825 42.79 37.22 23.75
CA ASN A 825 44.24 37.28 23.49
C ASN A 825 44.90 35.90 23.66
N LYS A 826 44.44 35.06 24.61
CA LYS A 826 44.86 33.65 24.76
C LYS A 826 44.43 32.76 23.58
N HIS A 827 43.59 33.27 22.68
CA HIS A 827 43.13 32.59 21.47
C HIS A 827 43.64 33.25 20.17
N SER A 828 44.66 34.11 20.28
CA SER A 828 45.37 34.72 19.14
C SER A 828 45.74 33.69 18.06
N GLY A 829 45.54 34.04 16.79
CA GLY A 829 45.86 33.17 15.65
C GLY A 829 44.84 32.06 15.36
N LYS A 830 43.76 31.90 16.14
CA LYS A 830 42.65 31.02 15.75
C LYS A 830 41.79 31.66 14.65
N THR A 831 41.47 30.87 13.62
CA THR A 831 40.49 31.23 12.57
C THR A 831 39.05 31.33 13.11
N ARG A 832 38.12 31.87 12.32
CA ARG A 832 36.68 31.83 12.67
C ARG A 832 36.20 30.39 12.80
N GLU A 833 36.66 29.51 11.93
CA GLU A 833 36.29 28.09 11.86
C GLU A 833 36.79 27.33 13.10
N ASP A 834 38.04 27.55 13.52
CA ASP A 834 38.59 27.02 14.76
C ASP A 834 37.87 27.57 16.00
N ALA A 835 37.43 28.83 15.95
CA ALA A 835 36.65 29.43 17.04
C ALA A 835 35.23 28.84 17.13
N ARG A 836 34.51 28.68 16.00
CA ARG A 836 33.21 27.98 15.92
C ARG A 836 33.34 26.53 16.43
N LEU A 837 34.36 25.80 15.99
CA LEU A 837 34.61 24.42 16.43
C LEU A 837 35.01 24.34 17.90
N SER A 838 35.80 25.30 18.40
CA SER A 838 36.14 25.40 19.82
C SER A 838 34.89 25.63 20.68
N PHE A 839 34.00 26.53 20.24
CA PHE A 839 32.73 26.81 20.90
C PHE A 839 31.87 25.54 20.98
N LEU A 840 31.66 24.87 19.83
CA LEU A 840 30.90 23.63 19.76
C LEU A 840 31.49 22.51 20.64
N LYS A 841 32.81 22.34 20.68
CA LYS A 841 33.48 21.35 21.53
C LYS A 841 33.35 21.59 23.04
N VAL A 842 33.13 22.84 23.46
CA VAL A 842 32.80 23.15 24.86
C VAL A 842 31.35 22.75 25.15
N ILE A 843 30.40 23.31 24.41
CA ILE A 843 28.96 23.10 24.69
C ILE A 843 28.48 21.67 24.43
N TYR A 844 29.16 20.90 23.56
CA TYR A 844 28.85 19.49 23.27
C TYR A 844 28.92 18.57 24.51
N LYS A 845 29.64 18.99 25.55
CA LYS A 845 29.73 18.27 26.83
C LYS A 845 28.44 18.39 27.65
N TRP A 846 27.60 19.39 27.38
CA TRP A 846 26.40 19.65 28.15
C TRP A 846 25.27 18.66 27.77
N PRO A 847 24.51 18.12 28.74
CA PRO A 847 23.38 17.21 28.48
C PRO A 847 22.23 17.87 27.70
N THR A 848 22.24 19.20 27.59
CA THR A 848 21.27 20.03 26.87
C THR A 848 21.75 20.47 25.46
N PHE A 849 22.92 20.02 25.00
CA PHE A 849 23.38 20.27 23.62
C PHE A 849 22.42 19.66 22.57
N GLY A 850 22.16 20.39 21.50
CA GLY A 850 21.32 19.93 20.39
C GLY A 850 19.84 19.79 20.76
N SER A 851 19.37 20.51 21.78
CA SER A 851 17.98 20.46 22.23
C SER A 851 17.08 21.43 21.48
N ALA A 852 15.82 21.07 21.33
CA ALA A 852 14.74 22.06 21.19
C ALA A 852 14.22 22.39 22.59
N PHE A 853 14.06 23.68 22.88
CA PHE A 853 13.64 24.20 24.18
C PHE A 853 12.25 24.80 24.12
N PHE A 854 11.44 24.51 25.15
CA PHE A 854 10.05 24.94 25.27
C PHE A 854 9.81 25.43 26.70
N GLU A 855 9.54 26.72 26.86
CA GLU A 855 9.03 27.27 28.11
C GLU A 855 7.53 26.92 28.21
N VAL A 856 7.14 26.23 29.28
CA VAL A 856 5.78 25.70 29.47
C VAL A 856 5.31 25.89 30.90
N LYS A 857 3.99 25.86 31.09
CA LYS A 857 3.37 25.86 32.42
C LYS A 857 2.80 24.47 32.71
N GLN A 858 3.27 23.79 33.76
CA GLN A 858 2.79 22.43 34.11
C GLN A 858 1.72 22.48 35.22
N THR A 859 0.75 21.57 35.16
CA THR A 859 -0.44 21.60 36.04
C THR A 859 -0.74 20.28 36.75
N THR A 860 0.19 19.31 36.70
CA THR A 860 -0.07 17.91 37.10
C THR A 860 0.76 17.38 38.26
N ASP A 861 2.01 17.81 38.42
CA ASP A 861 2.91 17.23 39.43
C ASP A 861 3.35 18.33 40.42
N PRO A 862 2.88 18.32 41.68
CA PRO A 862 3.20 19.36 42.65
C PRO A 862 4.66 19.34 43.12
N ASN A 863 5.45 18.32 42.76
CA ASN A 863 6.87 18.25 43.10
C ASN A 863 7.74 19.11 42.17
N TYR A 864 7.21 19.55 41.02
CA TYR A 864 7.91 20.42 40.08
C TYR A 864 7.39 21.86 40.13
N PRO A 865 8.24 22.87 39.84
CA PRO A 865 7.78 24.24 39.62
C PRO A 865 6.63 24.33 38.61
N GLU A 866 5.74 25.31 38.79
CA GLU A 866 4.62 25.56 37.88
C GLU A 866 5.10 25.96 36.47
N THR A 867 6.25 26.64 36.37
CA THR A 867 6.91 26.98 35.10
C THR A 867 8.17 26.14 34.89
N LEU A 868 8.24 25.43 33.78
CA LEU A 868 9.35 24.55 33.41
C LEU A 868 9.92 24.91 32.05
N LEU A 869 11.22 24.67 31.89
CA LEU A 869 11.89 24.62 30.59
C LEU A 869 12.02 23.16 30.17
N ILE A 870 11.27 22.74 29.14
CA ILE A 870 11.38 21.40 28.56
C ILE A 870 12.44 21.40 27.48
N ALA A 871 13.39 20.47 27.55
CA ALA A 871 14.38 20.22 26.50
C ALA A 871 14.15 18.85 25.85
N ILE A 872 13.92 18.82 24.54
CA ILE A 872 13.78 17.59 23.74
C ILE A 872 15.06 17.39 22.91
N ASN A 873 15.78 16.30 23.15
CA ASN A 873 17.04 15.99 22.46
C ASN A 873 17.28 14.47 22.38
N LYS A 874 18.48 14.06 21.95
CA LYS A 874 18.89 12.64 21.79
C LYS A 874 18.74 11.77 23.05
N HIS A 875 18.68 12.36 24.24
CA HIS A 875 18.51 11.67 25.52
C HIS A 875 17.03 11.44 25.90
N GLY A 876 16.09 12.11 25.23
CA GLY A 876 14.66 12.07 25.55
C GLY A 876 14.08 13.47 25.82
N VAL A 877 13.15 13.53 26.77
CA VAL A 877 12.50 14.75 27.25
C VAL A 877 13.02 15.07 28.65
N SER A 878 13.70 16.20 28.82
CA SER A 878 14.20 16.68 30.11
C SER A 878 13.35 17.84 30.64
N LEU A 879 13.04 17.80 31.94
CA LEU A 879 12.40 18.88 32.68
C LEU A 879 13.49 19.67 33.40
N ILE A 880 13.54 20.99 33.17
CA ILE A 880 14.59 21.88 33.67
C ILE A 880 13.93 23.02 34.46
N ASP A 881 14.46 23.35 35.63
CA ASP A 881 14.03 24.54 36.37
C ASP A 881 14.50 25.82 35.67
N LEU A 882 13.57 26.74 35.40
CA LEU A 882 13.82 27.93 34.58
C LEU A 882 14.80 28.93 35.23
N LYS A 883 14.91 28.92 36.57
CA LYS A 883 15.78 29.84 37.31
C LYS A 883 17.21 29.30 37.42
N SER A 884 17.37 28.17 38.10
CA SER A 884 18.65 27.51 38.40
C SER A 884 19.28 26.80 37.20
N LYS A 885 18.49 26.51 36.15
CA LYS A 885 18.87 25.70 34.98
C LYS A 885 19.24 24.25 35.32
N GLU A 886 18.90 23.76 36.51
CA GLU A 886 19.10 22.37 36.90
C GLU A 886 18.13 21.44 36.17
N ILE A 887 18.62 20.28 35.72
CA ILE A 887 17.77 19.22 35.18
C ILE A 887 17.13 18.49 36.35
N LEU A 888 15.81 18.63 36.48
CA LEU A 888 15.02 17.98 37.52
C LEU A 888 14.89 16.48 37.24
N ILE A 889 14.62 16.12 35.97
CA ILE A 889 14.55 14.74 35.50
C ILE A 889 14.71 14.66 33.98
N THR A 890 15.24 13.55 33.47
CA THR A 890 15.22 13.19 32.04
C THR A 890 14.44 11.90 31.85
N HIS A 891 13.44 11.94 30.96
CA HIS A 891 12.64 10.80 30.54
C HIS A 891 13.12 10.30 29.17
N PRO A 892 13.83 9.14 29.09
CA PRO A 892 14.25 8.57 27.82
C PRO A 892 13.05 8.18 26.95
N PHE A 893 13.20 8.25 25.63
CA PHE A 893 12.16 7.86 24.68
C PHE A 893 11.59 6.46 24.92
N THR A 894 12.41 5.52 25.43
CA THR A 894 11.98 4.16 25.78
C THR A 894 11.07 4.05 27.02
N LYS A 895 10.90 5.12 27.79
CA LYS A 895 9.97 5.21 28.93
C LYS A 895 8.70 6.00 28.59
N ILE A 896 8.61 6.63 27.42
CA ILE A 896 7.44 7.39 26.99
C ILE A 896 6.49 6.42 26.29
N SER A 897 5.27 6.26 26.80
CA SER A 897 4.29 5.31 26.25
C SER A 897 3.27 5.97 25.33
N ASN A 898 2.91 7.23 25.58
CA ASN A 898 2.00 8.00 24.74
C ASN A 898 2.22 9.51 24.94
N TRP A 899 1.87 10.32 23.94
CA TRP A 899 1.80 11.77 24.04
C TRP A 899 0.67 12.30 23.14
N SER A 900 0.20 13.51 23.41
CA SER A 900 -0.77 14.21 22.57
C SER A 900 -0.56 15.73 22.66
N SER A 901 -1.00 16.46 21.64
CA SER A 901 -0.92 17.91 21.60
C SER A 901 -2.23 18.56 21.16
N GLY A 902 -2.42 19.81 21.57
CA GLY A 902 -3.48 20.69 21.10
C GLY A 902 -2.97 22.11 20.91
N ASN A 903 -3.86 23.04 20.54
CA ASN A 903 -3.48 24.44 20.28
C ASN A 903 -2.96 25.19 21.52
N THR A 904 -3.28 24.69 22.72
CA THR A 904 -2.97 25.32 24.01
C THR A 904 -2.26 24.39 25.00
N TYR A 905 -2.02 23.13 24.64
CA TYR A 905 -1.41 22.15 25.54
C TYR A 905 -0.55 21.10 24.84
N PHE A 906 0.31 20.48 25.64
CA PHE A 906 1.07 19.27 25.33
C PHE A 906 0.96 18.32 26.52
N HIS A 907 0.65 17.05 26.27
CA HIS A 907 0.45 16.02 27.30
C HIS A 907 1.32 14.80 27.00
N ILE A 908 1.96 14.24 28.02
CA ILE A 908 2.87 13.10 27.89
C ILE A 908 2.68 12.10 29.04
N THR A 909 2.67 10.81 28.70
CA THR A 909 2.56 9.69 29.64
C THR A 909 3.86 8.89 29.68
N ILE A 910 4.39 8.68 30.88
CA ILE A 910 5.69 8.08 31.14
C ILE A 910 5.48 6.81 31.99
N GLY A 911 5.91 5.65 31.49
CA GLY A 911 5.68 4.34 32.10
C GLY A 911 4.48 3.59 31.51
N ASN A 912 4.05 2.52 32.19
CA ASN A 912 3.00 1.62 31.70
C ASN A 912 1.58 2.17 31.94
N LEU A 913 0.61 1.82 31.09
CA LEU A 913 -0.79 2.30 31.12
C LEU A 913 -1.48 2.22 32.49
N VAL A 914 -1.08 1.27 33.35
CA VAL A 914 -1.70 1.03 34.68
C VAL A 914 -1.01 1.78 35.83
N ARG A 915 0.24 2.26 35.66
CA ARG A 915 1.03 2.93 36.74
C ARG A 915 1.97 4.05 36.24
N GLY A 916 1.68 4.64 35.09
CA GLY A 916 2.49 5.69 34.48
C GLY A 916 2.22 7.08 35.06
N SER A 917 3.25 7.91 35.19
CA SER A 917 3.10 9.32 35.52
C SER A 917 2.66 10.11 34.28
N LYS A 918 1.76 11.07 34.46
CA LYS A 918 1.25 11.96 33.40
C LYS A 918 1.74 13.37 33.68
N LEU A 919 2.21 14.04 32.64
CA LEU A 919 2.58 15.45 32.68
C LEU A 919 1.73 16.21 31.66
N LEU A 920 0.99 17.21 32.12
CA LEU A 920 0.25 18.16 31.29
C LEU A 920 0.94 19.51 31.33
N CYS A 921 1.17 20.09 30.15
CA CYS A 921 1.85 21.36 29.97
C CYS A 921 0.99 22.29 29.11
N GLU A 922 0.65 23.47 29.60
CA GLU A 922 0.06 24.56 28.81
C GLU A 922 1.15 25.17 27.92
N THR A 923 0.91 25.18 26.61
CA THR A 923 1.82 25.75 25.61
C THR A 923 1.15 25.89 24.25
N SER A 924 1.46 26.96 23.50
CA SER A 924 1.05 27.13 22.11
C SER A 924 1.96 26.39 21.11
N LEU A 925 3.01 25.72 21.59
CA LEU A 925 4.02 25.03 20.79
C LEU A 925 3.89 23.50 20.80
N GLY A 926 2.78 22.97 21.31
CA GLY A 926 2.55 21.51 21.42
C GLY A 926 2.78 20.75 20.12
N TYR A 927 2.36 21.32 18.98
CA TYR A 927 2.59 20.75 17.65
C TYR A 927 4.07 20.55 17.29
N LYS A 928 4.98 21.42 17.79
CA LYS A 928 6.44 21.27 17.58
C LYS A 928 7.03 20.20 18.49
N MET A 929 6.52 20.09 19.71
CA MET A 929 6.97 19.08 20.68
C MET A 929 6.60 17.67 20.18
N ASP A 930 5.36 17.51 19.73
CA ASP A 930 4.79 16.31 19.12
C ASP A 930 5.57 15.86 17.86
N ASP A 931 5.80 16.77 16.91
CA ASP A 931 6.63 16.53 15.72
C ASP A 931 8.04 16.05 16.07
N LEU A 932 8.71 16.69 17.02
CA LEU A 932 10.06 16.31 17.44
C LEU A 932 10.10 14.95 18.15
N LEU A 933 9.15 14.68 19.04
CA LEU A 933 9.03 13.38 19.73
C LEU A 933 8.82 12.25 18.72
N THR A 934 7.84 12.42 17.82
CA THR A 934 7.55 11.50 16.73
C THR A 934 8.81 11.26 15.88
N SER A 935 9.50 12.34 15.48
CA SER A 935 10.71 12.27 14.65
C SER A 935 11.88 11.56 15.35
N TYR A 936 12.16 11.88 16.62
CA TYR A 936 13.24 11.22 17.38
C TYR A 936 12.94 9.74 17.63
N ILE A 937 11.68 9.37 17.93
CA ILE A 937 11.28 7.97 18.14
C ILE A 937 11.36 7.18 16.83
N SER A 938 10.86 7.74 15.72
CA SER A 938 10.99 7.13 14.38
C SER A 938 12.45 6.97 13.95
N GLN A 939 13.31 7.97 14.21
CA GLN A 939 14.75 7.84 13.97
C GLN A 939 15.36 6.77 14.89
N MET A 940 14.98 6.69 16.17
CA MET A 940 15.51 5.68 17.10
C MET A 940 15.14 4.26 16.64
N LEU A 941 13.89 4.01 16.27
CA LEU A 941 13.43 2.72 15.71
C LEU A 941 14.16 2.38 14.41
N THR A 942 14.35 3.36 13.52
CA THR A 942 15.08 3.19 12.24
C THR A 942 16.58 2.99 12.46
N THR A 943 17.18 3.67 13.43
CA THR A 943 18.61 3.57 13.77
C THR A 943 18.90 2.27 14.49
N MET A 944 18.04 1.79 15.38
CA MET A 944 18.10 0.39 15.79
C MET A 944 17.91 -0.51 14.56
N THR A 945 17.05 -0.15 13.60
CA THR A 945 16.90 -0.91 12.35
C THR A 945 18.13 -0.87 11.42
N LYS A 946 19.01 0.13 11.50
CA LYS A 946 20.24 0.26 10.70
C LYS A 946 21.53 -0.11 11.42
N GLN A 947 21.70 0.27 12.69
CA GLN A 947 22.71 -0.30 13.58
C GLN A 947 22.52 -1.79 13.55
N ARG A 948 21.32 -2.27 13.94
CA ARG A 948 21.07 -3.67 13.73
C ARG A 948 21.14 -4.13 12.27
N ALA A 949 21.15 -3.31 11.21
CA ALA A 949 21.60 -3.74 9.85
C ALA A 949 23.15 -3.85 9.62
N SER A 950 24.00 -3.29 10.49
CA SER A 950 25.49 -3.21 10.46
C SER A 950 26.39 -4.46 10.66
N ARG A 951 26.39 -5.04 11.87
CA ARG A 951 27.58 -5.69 12.49
C ARG A 951 27.85 -7.17 12.13
N GLY A 952 26.83 -7.89 11.66
CA GLY A 952 26.95 -9.21 11.04
C GLY A 952 27.40 -9.17 9.56
N SER A 953 27.92 -8.03 9.12
CA SER A 953 28.76 -7.87 7.92
C SER A 953 30.24 -7.70 8.29
N SER A 954 30.57 -7.66 9.59
CA SER A 954 31.92 -7.55 10.15
C SER A 954 32.24 -8.68 11.14
N LYS A 955 31.66 -9.86 10.88
CA LYS A 955 31.99 -11.17 11.47
C LYS A 955 31.59 -12.28 10.50
#